data_AF-A0A2S2PT37-F1
#
_entry.id   AF-A0A2S2PT37-F1
#
_cell.length_a   1.000
_cell.length_b   1.000
_cell.length_c   1.000
_cell.angle_alpha   90.00
_cell.angle_beta   90.00
_cell.angle_gamma   90.00
#
_symmetry.space_group_name_H-M   'P 1'
#
loop_
_entity.id
_entity.type
_entity.pdbx_description
1 polymer ?
#
loop_
_entity_poly.entity_id
_entity_poly.type
_entity_poly.pdbx_seq_one_letter_code
_entity_poly.pdbx_strand_id
1 'polypeptide(L)'
;MFIRLACCRLLRHRKLIYISIFISFLLSFVYVVVLPHAVKLLQKPPKIQEVYQYVIPEDSPTVPTNARCTFYDCFNIYRCGHKFNGDFKVYVYPMARHVDQDLIPIGGKMSKEYHNILSAIVESQYYTKNPEEACVFVSSIDTLNQNRFRVKETSQALALLPHWNDGQNHLIFNMIPGTAPDYKTVVELSIGKAMVAGVGFDSWTYRSSFDISIAIYSSLAISLNNNYTYKYRTTFITTVQTNLHNDFITSLKSIEKQKSMIRVIEPCSHSGQNKTLVCHKNITYNYADIFTDSVFCLILPGPRLMDTVLIDALAAGCIPIVAINHVVLPFFEVIDWKRAIIMWSETELNTLLDVVSGIPLNRRKDMSAQGRWLYQTYLSSLQIITMTTLKILSQRLHPHSSEFYENWNLRPNPVSARNPLFLPYMSDSSGFTAIILSYDRIDSLFTLINMISKAPSLQKIIVVWNNQLKSPPHFSEWPKIDVSLKVVQTTANKLSNRFFPYKEIETEAILSLDDDILMLTLDEIEFGFQVWKEFPDHIVGFPSRTHVWNNKTNTWKYESEWKNEISMVLTGAAFYHKYWNQAYTYIMPNNIKQWVDDNMNCEDIAMNFLVSNTTNKAPIKVTPKKKFKCPQCKNTEMLSADQGHMATRTSCVNMFAAIYGRMPLKTVEYRVDPVLYRDIFPKKLKKYNNVGEL
;
A
#
# COMPACT_ATOMS: atom_id res chain seq x y z
N MET A 1 -15.89 69.59 45.23
CA MET A 1 -15.43 68.51 46.15
C MET A 1 -16.11 67.15 45.92
N PHE A 2 -17.32 67.08 45.32
CA PHE A 2 -18.06 65.81 45.12
C PHE A 2 -17.58 64.90 43.95
N ILE A 3 -16.86 65.42 42.95
CA ILE A 3 -16.44 64.61 41.79
C ILE A 3 -15.16 63.78 42.06
N ARG A 4 -14.29 64.21 43.00
CA ARG A 4 -13.07 63.46 43.36
C ARG A 4 -13.34 62.20 44.20
N LEU A 5 -14.43 62.17 44.98
CA LEU A 5 -14.77 61.02 45.83
C LEU A 5 -15.40 59.85 45.03
N ALA A 6 -16.11 60.13 43.94
CA ALA A 6 -16.72 59.10 43.09
C ALA A 6 -15.68 58.33 42.25
N CYS A 7 -14.65 59.02 41.74
CA CYS A 7 -13.59 58.41 40.94
C CYS A 7 -12.70 57.45 41.77
N CYS A 8 -12.42 57.78 43.04
CA CYS A 8 -11.68 56.90 43.96
C CYS A 8 -12.44 55.61 44.33
N ARG A 9 -13.78 55.64 44.42
CA ARG A 9 -14.59 54.43 44.69
C ARG A 9 -14.62 53.47 43.50
N LEU A 10 -14.68 53.98 42.27
CA LEU A 10 -14.68 53.16 41.05
C LEU A 10 -13.33 52.48 40.79
N LEU A 11 -12.22 53.18 41.04
CA LEU A 11 -10.86 52.60 40.94
C LEU A 11 -10.60 51.51 41.99
N ARG A 12 -11.14 51.67 43.21
CA ARG A 12 -11.01 50.67 44.28
C ARG A 12 -11.80 49.39 43.98
N HIS A 13 -12.99 49.50 43.39
CA HIS A 13 -13.77 48.32 42.96
C HIS A 13 -13.12 47.57 41.82
N ARG A 14 -12.54 48.26 40.82
CA ARG A 14 -11.78 47.60 39.75
C ARG A 14 -10.54 46.87 40.29
N LYS A 15 -9.79 47.48 41.21
CA LYS A 15 -8.65 46.81 41.88
C LYS A 15 -9.07 45.53 42.60
N LEU A 16 -10.19 45.55 43.32
CA LEU A 16 -10.71 44.36 44.02
C LEU A 16 -11.13 43.25 43.06
N ILE A 17 -11.72 43.59 41.91
CA ILE A 17 -12.07 42.61 40.86
C ILE A 17 -10.82 41.99 40.25
N TYR A 18 -9.80 42.77 39.90
CA TYR A 18 -8.54 42.24 39.36
C TYR A 18 -7.79 41.36 40.38
N ILE A 19 -7.80 41.73 41.66
CA ILE A 19 -7.22 40.92 42.74
C ILE A 19 -7.98 39.59 42.87
N SER A 20 -9.32 39.61 42.80
CA SER A 20 -10.13 38.40 42.87
C SER A 20 -9.88 37.46 41.68
N ILE A 21 -9.79 38.01 40.46
CA ILE A 21 -9.44 37.23 39.25
C ILE A 21 -8.04 36.63 39.38
N PHE A 22 -7.06 37.41 39.86
CA PHE A 22 -5.69 36.94 40.05
C PHE A 22 -5.60 35.82 41.10
N ILE A 23 -6.31 35.95 42.23
CA ILE A 23 -6.39 34.91 43.27
C ILE A 23 -7.05 33.64 42.71
N SER A 24 -8.12 33.77 41.91
CA SER A 24 -8.77 32.62 41.28
C SER A 24 -7.84 31.90 40.29
N PHE A 25 -7.06 32.65 39.50
CA PHE A 25 -6.07 32.07 38.59
C PHE A 25 -4.92 31.39 39.36
N LEU A 26 -4.46 32.00 40.45
CA LEU A 26 -3.42 31.43 41.29
C LEU A 26 -3.89 30.13 41.96
N LEU A 27 -5.10 30.10 42.50
CA LEU A 27 -5.69 28.89 43.09
C LEU A 27 -5.88 27.78 42.05
N SER A 28 -6.34 28.13 40.85
CA SER A 28 -6.43 27.20 39.72
C SER A 28 -5.06 26.64 39.34
N PHE A 29 -4.03 27.49 39.25
CA PHE A 29 -2.66 27.05 38.96
C PHE A 29 -2.11 26.12 40.06
N VAL A 30 -2.35 26.44 41.33
CA VAL A 30 -1.94 25.57 42.43
C VAL A 30 -2.66 24.22 42.38
N TYR A 31 -3.96 24.20 42.10
CA TYR A 31 -4.74 22.96 42.06
C TYR A 31 -4.45 22.09 40.83
N VAL A 32 -4.27 22.70 39.66
CA VAL A 32 -4.08 21.99 38.38
C VAL A 32 -2.61 21.65 38.12
N VAL A 33 -1.67 22.48 38.55
CA VAL A 33 -0.25 22.31 38.22
C VAL A 33 0.56 21.85 39.41
N VAL A 34 0.43 22.52 40.56
CA VAL A 34 1.30 22.27 41.72
C VAL A 34 0.88 21.01 42.48
N LEU A 35 -0.42 20.85 42.77
CA LEU A 35 -0.94 19.73 43.55
C LEU A 35 -0.65 18.37 42.91
N PRO A 36 -0.86 18.17 41.58
CA PRO A 36 -0.54 16.90 40.94
C PRO A 36 0.97 16.63 40.91
N HIS A 37 1.81 17.67 40.77
CA HIS A 37 3.26 17.52 40.83
C HIS A 37 3.77 17.14 42.24
N ALA A 38 3.22 17.77 43.28
CA ALA A 38 3.53 17.46 44.67
C ALA A 38 3.06 16.04 45.04
N VAL A 39 1.89 15.61 44.57
CA VAL A 39 1.40 14.23 44.73
C VAL A 39 2.33 13.24 44.01
N LYS A 40 2.85 13.59 42.82
CA LYS A 40 3.86 12.78 42.10
C LYS A 40 5.18 12.66 42.85
N LEU A 41 5.59 13.71 43.56
CA LEU A 41 6.81 13.72 44.39
C LEU A 41 6.64 12.97 45.72
N LEU A 42 5.41 12.88 46.25
CA LEU A 42 5.07 12.14 47.47
C LEU A 42 4.75 10.66 47.22
N GLN A 43 4.50 10.27 45.98
CA GLN A 43 4.42 8.86 45.60
C GLN A 43 5.82 8.23 45.70
N LYS A 44 6.06 7.52 46.81
CA LYS A 44 7.19 6.59 46.90
C LYS A 44 7.14 5.64 45.69
N PRO A 45 8.29 5.28 45.09
CA PRO A 45 8.31 4.32 43.99
C PRO A 45 7.58 3.04 44.42
N PRO A 46 6.84 2.38 43.51
CA PRO A 46 6.18 1.13 43.84
C PRO A 46 7.21 0.14 44.39
N LYS A 47 6.85 -0.56 45.49
CA LYS A 47 7.64 -1.67 46.01
C LYS A 47 8.00 -2.61 44.86
N ILE A 48 9.27 -2.99 44.78
CA ILE A 48 9.82 -3.92 43.78
C ILE A 48 8.89 -5.13 43.72
N GLN A 49 8.26 -5.32 42.56
CA GLN A 49 7.39 -6.44 42.27
C GLN A 49 8.20 -7.73 42.52
N GLU A 50 7.75 -8.60 43.43
CA GLU A 50 8.40 -9.88 43.70
C GLU A 50 8.44 -10.69 42.40
N VAL A 51 9.63 -10.84 41.81
CA VAL A 51 9.83 -11.66 40.62
C VAL A 51 9.91 -13.11 41.09
N TYR A 52 8.87 -13.88 40.80
CA TYR A 52 8.83 -15.31 41.12
C TYR A 52 10.03 -16.03 40.48
N GLN A 53 10.72 -16.86 41.27
CA GLN A 53 11.84 -17.69 40.82
C GLN A 53 11.37 -19.13 40.64
N TYR A 54 11.61 -19.69 39.45
CA TYR A 54 11.33 -21.09 39.11
C TYR A 54 12.63 -21.86 38.91
N VAL A 55 12.74 -23.00 39.58
CA VAL A 55 13.84 -23.95 39.43
C VAL A 55 13.44 -24.99 38.40
N ILE A 56 14.30 -25.26 37.42
CA ILE A 56 14.06 -26.24 36.35
C ILE A 56 14.73 -27.57 36.74
N PRO A 57 13.96 -28.66 36.89
CA PRO A 57 14.52 -29.99 37.07
C PRO A 57 15.34 -30.45 35.86
N GLU A 58 16.47 -31.13 36.07
CA GLU A 58 17.35 -31.57 34.99
C GLU A 58 16.66 -32.56 34.02
N ASP A 59 15.75 -33.37 34.54
CA ASP A 59 14.92 -34.37 33.85
C ASP A 59 13.67 -33.79 33.17
N SER A 60 13.52 -32.45 33.16
CA SER A 60 12.40 -31.78 32.51
C SER A 60 12.33 -32.13 31.02
N PRO A 61 11.12 -32.40 30.48
CA PRO A 61 10.96 -32.80 29.09
C PRO A 61 11.28 -31.63 28.14
N THR A 62 11.76 -31.98 26.95
CA THR A 62 11.84 -31.07 25.80
C THR A 62 11.02 -31.63 24.65
N VAL A 63 10.39 -30.75 23.88
CA VAL A 63 9.62 -31.14 22.69
C VAL A 63 10.38 -30.68 21.44
N PRO A 64 10.89 -31.60 20.61
CA PRO A 64 11.71 -31.24 19.47
C PRO A 64 10.92 -30.38 18.48
N THR A 65 11.60 -29.41 17.88
CA THR A 65 11.00 -28.49 16.91
C THR A 65 10.51 -29.22 15.68
N ASN A 66 9.24 -29.01 15.32
CA ASN A 66 8.67 -29.56 14.11
C ASN A 66 8.95 -28.63 12.91
N ALA A 67 9.86 -29.07 12.04
CA ALA A 67 10.27 -28.34 10.84
C ALA A 67 9.20 -28.34 9.73
N ARG A 68 8.20 -29.22 9.77
CA ARG A 68 7.13 -29.33 8.76
C ARG A 68 5.85 -28.60 9.15
N CYS A 69 5.92 -27.72 10.15
CA CYS A 69 4.73 -26.99 10.60
C CYS A 69 4.19 -26.05 9.52
N THR A 70 2.88 -26.16 9.29
CA THR A 70 2.09 -25.20 8.54
C THR A 70 1.10 -24.50 9.46
N PHE A 71 0.50 -23.41 8.97
CA PHE A 71 -0.55 -22.69 9.69
C PHE A 71 -1.82 -23.53 9.93
N TYR A 72 -2.01 -24.63 9.20
CA TYR A 72 -3.18 -25.51 9.35
C TYR A 72 -2.90 -26.69 10.28
N ASP A 73 -1.66 -27.17 10.35
CA ASP A 73 -1.31 -28.39 11.10
C ASP A 73 -0.83 -28.10 12.53
N CYS A 74 -0.06 -27.03 12.70
CA CYS A 74 0.59 -26.72 13.97
C CYS A 74 -0.08 -25.60 14.75
N PHE A 75 -0.83 -24.72 14.08
CA PHE A 75 -1.56 -23.63 14.71
C PHE A 75 -3.03 -24.01 14.90
N ASN A 76 -3.56 -23.82 16.12
CA ASN A 76 -4.95 -24.09 16.44
C ASN A 76 -5.80 -22.83 16.28
N ILE A 77 -6.46 -22.72 15.13
CA ILE A 77 -7.34 -21.60 14.80
C ILE A 77 -8.60 -21.54 15.69
N TYR A 78 -9.05 -22.67 16.24
CA TYR A 78 -10.26 -22.72 17.07
C TYR A 78 -10.08 -21.99 18.42
N ARG A 79 -8.83 -21.77 18.84
CA ARG A 79 -8.50 -20.93 20.00
C ARG A 79 -8.70 -19.44 19.70
N CYS A 80 -8.76 -19.06 18.43
CA CYS A 80 -8.73 -17.68 17.96
C CYS A 80 -10.10 -17.09 17.62
N GLY A 81 -11.22 -17.79 17.85
CA GLY A 81 -12.53 -17.16 17.72
C GLY A 81 -13.73 -18.09 17.61
N HIS A 82 -14.56 -18.08 18.64
CA HIS A 82 -16.04 -18.11 18.53
C HIS A 82 -16.71 -17.52 19.78
N LYS A 83 -16.04 -17.50 20.95
CA LYS A 83 -16.64 -17.08 22.24
C LYS A 83 -16.57 -15.56 22.56
N PHE A 84 -15.72 -14.77 21.90
CA PHE A 84 -15.43 -13.38 22.29
C PHE A 84 -15.40 -12.40 21.10
N ASN A 85 -16.46 -12.32 20.30
CA ASN A 85 -16.61 -11.41 19.14
C ASN A 85 -15.59 -11.54 18.00
N GLY A 86 -14.69 -12.52 18.03
CA GLY A 86 -13.75 -12.80 16.93
C GLY A 86 -12.53 -11.88 16.89
N ASP A 87 -12.19 -11.19 17.98
CA ASP A 87 -11.01 -10.33 18.03
C ASP A 87 -9.71 -11.11 18.28
N PHE A 88 -8.65 -10.81 17.53
CA PHE A 88 -7.31 -11.36 17.73
C PHE A 88 -6.68 -10.85 19.04
N LYS A 89 -6.41 -11.75 20.00
CA LYS A 89 -5.80 -11.43 21.31
C LYS A 89 -4.52 -12.21 21.59
N VAL A 90 -3.60 -11.57 22.32
CA VAL A 90 -2.27 -12.05 22.67
C VAL A 90 -2.09 -12.00 24.19
N TYR A 91 -1.72 -13.13 24.77
CA TYR A 91 -1.34 -13.23 26.18
C TYR A 91 0.18 -13.22 26.33
N VAL A 92 0.67 -12.44 27.29
CA VAL A 92 2.08 -12.39 27.67
C VAL A 92 2.24 -13.05 29.03
N TYR A 93 3.12 -14.05 29.12
CA TYR A 93 3.38 -14.72 30.39
C TYR A 93 3.92 -13.75 31.45
N PRO A 94 3.60 -13.95 32.75
CA PRO A 94 4.13 -13.13 33.83
C PRO A 94 5.64 -13.21 33.91
N MET A 95 6.28 -12.08 34.23
CA MET A 95 7.73 -11.99 34.40
C MET A 95 8.19 -12.92 35.52
N ALA A 96 9.14 -13.79 35.19
CA ALA A 96 9.70 -14.74 36.13
C ALA A 96 11.20 -14.97 35.89
N ARG A 97 11.91 -15.35 36.94
CA ARG A 97 13.33 -15.73 36.89
C ARG A 97 13.42 -17.25 36.83
N HIS A 98 14.12 -17.77 35.84
CA HIS A 98 14.34 -19.21 35.69
C HIS A 98 15.80 -19.55 36.00
N VAL A 99 16.01 -20.55 36.85
CA VAL A 99 17.32 -21.06 37.25
C VAL A 99 17.31 -22.59 37.15
N ASP A 100 18.49 -23.21 37.02
CA ASP A 100 18.62 -24.67 37.18
C ASP A 100 18.69 -25.09 38.66
N GLN A 101 18.89 -26.39 38.89
CA GLN A 101 19.02 -26.98 40.22
C GLN A 101 20.18 -26.39 41.05
N ASP A 102 21.23 -25.91 40.39
CA ASP A 102 22.39 -25.25 41.02
C ASP A 102 22.19 -23.74 41.21
N LEU A 103 20.96 -23.24 40.99
CA LEU A 103 20.58 -21.83 41.05
C LEU A 103 21.29 -20.93 40.02
N ILE A 104 21.84 -21.53 38.96
CA ILE A 104 22.47 -20.81 37.85
C ILE A 104 21.36 -20.33 36.90
N PRO A 105 21.34 -19.03 36.54
CA PRO A 105 20.38 -18.50 35.58
C PRO A 105 20.49 -19.19 34.22
N ILE A 106 19.35 -19.60 33.65
CA ILE A 106 19.32 -20.21 32.31
C ILE A 106 19.70 -19.22 31.20
N GLY A 107 19.59 -17.93 31.48
CA GLY A 107 19.93 -16.85 30.57
C GLY A 107 20.27 -15.57 31.33
N GLY A 108 20.79 -14.60 30.59
CA GLY A 108 21.11 -13.29 31.15
C GLY A 108 19.87 -12.53 31.63
N LYS A 109 20.10 -11.42 32.34
CA LYS A 109 19.04 -10.45 32.65
C LYS A 109 18.34 -10.01 31.36
N MET A 110 17.00 -9.93 31.40
CA MET A 110 16.17 -9.47 30.29
C MET A 110 16.76 -8.23 29.63
N SER A 111 16.92 -8.29 28.31
CA SER A 111 17.39 -7.19 27.49
C SER A 111 16.38 -6.05 27.45
N LYS A 112 16.87 -4.83 27.21
CA LYS A 112 15.99 -3.67 27.00
C LYS A 112 15.14 -3.88 25.74
N GLU A 113 15.73 -4.53 24.75
CA GLU A 113 15.13 -4.85 23.48
C GLU A 113 13.93 -5.79 23.66
N TYR A 114 14.09 -6.89 24.39
CA TYR A 114 13.00 -7.83 24.64
C TYR A 114 11.92 -7.22 25.53
N HIS A 115 12.31 -6.45 26.55
CA HIS A 115 11.36 -5.71 27.36
C HIS A 115 10.50 -4.76 26.50
N ASN A 116 11.10 -4.05 25.55
CA ASN A 116 10.37 -3.17 24.63
C ASN A 116 9.38 -3.94 23.74
N ILE A 117 9.73 -5.16 23.30
CA ILE A 117 8.80 -6.04 22.56
C ILE A 117 7.61 -6.38 23.44
N LEU A 118 7.85 -6.88 24.66
CA LEU A 118 6.78 -7.27 25.57
C LEU A 118 5.88 -6.08 25.95
N SER A 119 6.48 -4.94 26.27
CA SER A 119 5.74 -3.70 26.56
C SER A 119 4.91 -3.23 25.36
N ALA A 120 5.46 -3.31 24.15
CA ALA A 120 4.71 -2.99 22.92
C ALA A 120 3.49 -3.90 22.73
N ILE A 121 3.58 -5.19 23.09
CA ILE A 121 2.43 -6.11 23.06
C ILE A 121 1.41 -5.68 24.12
N VAL A 122 1.83 -5.51 25.37
CA VAL A 122 0.96 -5.19 26.52
C VAL A 122 0.22 -3.86 26.35
N GLU A 123 0.85 -2.87 25.73
CA GLU A 123 0.25 -1.56 25.44
C GLU A 123 -0.64 -1.56 24.18
N SER A 124 -0.63 -2.64 23.40
CA SER A 124 -1.40 -2.74 22.16
C SER A 124 -2.85 -3.16 22.38
N GLN A 125 -3.68 -2.93 21.36
CA GLN A 125 -5.07 -3.42 21.30
C GLN A 125 -5.20 -4.96 21.31
N TYR A 126 -4.10 -5.67 21.02
CA TYR A 126 -4.08 -7.12 20.96
C TYR A 126 -3.92 -7.76 22.34
N TYR A 127 -3.47 -7.03 23.37
CA TYR A 127 -3.22 -7.62 24.68
C TYR A 127 -4.49 -8.12 25.39
N THR A 128 -4.38 -9.27 26.07
CA THR A 128 -5.32 -9.69 27.12
C THR A 128 -4.58 -10.21 28.34
N LYS A 129 -5.17 -9.98 29.52
CA LYS A 129 -4.71 -10.56 30.80
C LYS A 129 -5.21 -11.99 31.00
N ASN A 130 -6.24 -12.40 30.25
CA ASN A 130 -6.90 -13.68 30.41
C ASN A 130 -6.35 -14.69 29.38
N PRO A 131 -5.67 -15.78 29.79
CA PRO A 131 -5.15 -16.78 28.86
C PRO A 131 -6.24 -17.52 28.08
N GLU A 132 -7.49 -17.57 28.59
CA GLU A 132 -8.60 -18.22 27.89
C GLU A 132 -9.16 -17.40 26.72
N GLU A 133 -8.93 -16.08 26.73
CA GLU A 133 -9.29 -15.19 25.61
C GLU A 133 -8.20 -15.14 24.53
N ALA A 134 -7.00 -15.63 24.84
CA ALA A 134 -5.83 -15.43 24.01
C ALA A 134 -5.76 -16.43 22.86
N CYS A 135 -5.61 -15.89 21.65
CA CYS A 135 -5.31 -16.65 20.45
C CYS A 135 -3.83 -17.05 20.41
N VAL A 136 -2.92 -16.11 20.70
CA VAL A 136 -1.46 -16.30 20.66
C VAL A 136 -0.82 -16.05 22.02
N PHE A 137 0.24 -16.79 22.32
CA PHE A 137 0.98 -16.72 23.58
C PHE A 137 2.43 -16.29 23.33
N VAL A 138 2.93 -15.37 24.15
CA VAL A 138 4.32 -14.88 24.09
C VAL A 138 4.96 -15.06 25.46
N SER A 139 6.07 -15.79 25.49
CA SER A 139 6.86 -16.04 26.71
C SER A 139 7.47 -14.75 27.26
N SER A 140 7.73 -14.70 28.56
CA SER A 140 8.54 -13.65 29.19
C SER A 140 10.03 -13.97 29.21
N ILE A 141 10.43 -15.16 28.75
CA ILE A 141 11.83 -15.60 28.69
C ILE A 141 12.50 -14.94 27.48
N ASP A 142 13.59 -14.21 27.71
CA ASP A 142 14.30 -13.49 26.64
C ASP A 142 15.02 -14.45 25.68
N THR A 143 14.42 -14.67 24.52
CA THR A 143 14.93 -15.52 23.43
C THR A 143 15.54 -14.73 22.28
N LEU A 144 15.77 -13.41 22.40
CA LEU A 144 16.18 -12.59 21.26
C LEU A 144 17.55 -12.94 20.71
N ASN A 145 18.49 -13.30 21.59
CA ASN A 145 19.87 -13.57 21.24
C ASN A 145 20.35 -14.88 21.84
N GLN A 146 20.59 -15.87 20.97
CA GLN A 146 20.99 -17.22 21.38
C GLN A 146 22.31 -17.25 22.16
N ASN A 147 23.20 -16.26 21.97
CA ASN A 147 24.45 -16.17 22.73
C ASN A 147 24.24 -15.80 24.21
N ARG A 148 23.01 -15.50 24.64
CA ARG A 148 22.70 -15.00 26.00
C ARG A 148 21.92 -15.99 26.86
N PHE A 149 21.60 -17.17 26.35
CA PHE A 149 20.88 -18.21 27.07
C PHE A 149 21.43 -19.61 26.76
N ARG A 150 21.22 -20.55 27.68
CA ARG A 150 21.58 -21.95 27.50
C ARG A 150 20.42 -22.68 26.85
N VAL A 151 20.68 -23.28 25.68
CA VAL A 151 19.64 -23.78 24.77
C VAL A 151 18.80 -24.90 25.40
N LYS A 152 19.44 -25.85 26.08
CA LYS A 152 18.77 -27.01 26.71
C LYS A 152 17.80 -26.55 27.80
N GLU A 153 18.30 -25.80 28.79
CA GLU A 153 17.51 -25.39 29.95
C GLU A 153 16.44 -24.37 29.58
N THR A 154 16.69 -23.53 28.57
CA THR A 154 15.68 -22.60 28.04
C THR A 154 14.55 -23.37 27.33
N SER A 155 14.88 -24.44 26.61
CA SER A 155 13.87 -25.31 26.00
C SER A 155 13.02 -26.02 27.06
N GLN A 156 13.64 -26.49 28.14
CA GLN A 156 12.94 -27.07 29.30
C GLN A 156 12.05 -26.04 29.99
N ALA A 157 12.54 -24.81 30.18
CA ALA A 157 11.77 -23.71 30.77
C ALA A 157 10.50 -23.41 29.98
N LEU A 158 10.59 -23.38 28.65
CA LEU A 158 9.45 -23.17 27.77
C LEU A 158 8.44 -24.32 27.86
N ALA A 159 8.91 -25.57 27.89
CA ALA A 159 8.07 -26.75 28.02
C ALA A 159 7.29 -26.81 29.35
N LEU A 160 7.84 -26.21 30.41
CA LEU A 160 7.20 -26.12 31.73
C LEU A 160 6.17 -24.98 31.85
N LEU A 161 6.00 -24.13 30.83
CA LEU A 161 5.01 -23.06 30.89
C LEU A 161 3.58 -23.63 30.93
N PRO A 162 2.69 -23.12 31.82
CA PRO A 162 1.37 -23.73 32.07
C PRO A 162 0.47 -23.93 30.84
N HIS A 163 0.63 -23.12 29.79
CA HIS A 163 -0.20 -23.21 28.57
C HIS A 163 0.60 -23.58 27.33
N TRP A 164 1.85 -24.06 27.47
CA TRP A 164 2.77 -24.30 26.34
C TRP A 164 2.17 -25.18 25.24
N ASN A 165 1.46 -26.25 25.61
CA ASN A 165 0.77 -27.16 24.69
C ASN A 165 1.63 -27.56 23.48
N ASP A 166 2.82 -28.10 23.74
CA ASP A 166 3.83 -28.44 22.72
C ASP A 166 4.19 -27.29 21.77
N GLY A 167 4.07 -26.03 22.23
CA GLY A 167 4.34 -24.82 21.45
C GLY A 167 3.17 -24.35 20.57
N GLN A 168 2.03 -25.03 20.57
CA GLN A 168 0.89 -24.63 19.74
C GLN A 168 0.43 -23.20 20.10
N ASN A 169 0.22 -22.36 19.07
CA ASN A 169 -0.14 -20.94 19.18
C ASN A 169 0.89 -20.05 19.93
N HIS A 170 2.10 -20.53 20.16
CA HIS A 170 3.16 -19.72 20.77
C HIS A 170 3.96 -18.98 19.69
N LEU A 171 4.34 -17.75 19.99
CA LEU A 171 5.20 -16.92 19.14
C LEU A 171 6.50 -16.60 19.89
N ILE A 172 7.62 -17.01 19.30
CA ILE A 172 8.97 -16.77 19.83
C ILE A 172 9.65 -15.69 18.98
N PHE A 173 10.14 -14.63 19.62
CA PHE A 173 10.96 -13.61 18.96
C PHE A 173 12.44 -13.97 19.05
N ASN A 174 13.13 -13.98 17.92
CA ASN A 174 14.57 -14.20 17.85
C ASN A 174 15.21 -13.33 16.75
N MET A 175 16.21 -12.53 17.10
CA MET A 175 16.90 -11.67 16.14
C MET A 175 18.34 -12.13 15.86
N ILE A 176 18.92 -12.96 16.73
CA ILE A 176 20.28 -13.46 16.59
C ILE A 176 20.22 -14.98 16.81
N PRO A 177 19.94 -15.76 15.74
CA PRO A 177 19.94 -17.22 15.78
C PRO A 177 21.37 -17.76 15.67
N GLY A 178 21.56 -18.99 16.14
CA GLY A 178 22.77 -19.76 15.92
C GLY A 178 24.01 -19.24 16.66
N THR A 179 24.83 -20.19 17.09
CA THR A 179 26.15 -19.93 17.68
C THR A 179 27.25 -20.53 16.83
N ALA A 180 28.49 -20.07 17.05
CA ALA A 180 29.65 -20.70 16.42
C ALA A 180 29.72 -22.20 16.79
N PRO A 181 30.20 -23.07 15.89
CA PRO A 181 30.74 -22.77 14.56
C PRO A 181 29.70 -22.74 13.43
N ASP A 182 28.52 -23.32 13.62
CA ASP A 182 27.57 -23.61 12.53
C ASP A 182 26.67 -22.44 12.12
N TYR A 183 26.43 -21.48 13.03
CA TYR A 183 25.58 -20.29 12.78
C TYR A 183 24.24 -20.58 12.08
N LYS A 184 23.44 -21.48 12.66
CA LYS A 184 22.10 -21.81 12.14
C LYS A 184 21.25 -20.56 11.89
N THR A 185 20.46 -20.60 10.82
CA THR A 185 19.58 -19.51 10.36
C THR A 185 18.23 -19.45 11.11
N VAL A 186 18.01 -20.37 12.05
CA VAL A 186 16.85 -20.45 12.94
C VAL A 186 17.35 -20.75 14.35
N VAL A 187 16.65 -20.24 15.36
CA VAL A 187 16.98 -20.48 16.77
C VAL A 187 16.98 -21.98 17.10
N GLU A 188 17.99 -22.43 17.84
CA GLU A 188 18.21 -23.87 18.15
C GLU A 188 17.40 -24.38 19.35
N LEU A 189 16.40 -23.62 19.80
CA LEU A 189 15.50 -24.03 20.89
C LEU A 189 14.59 -25.18 20.44
N SER A 190 14.28 -26.10 21.36
CA SER A 190 13.26 -27.13 21.16
C SER A 190 11.88 -26.53 21.45
N ILE A 191 11.26 -26.00 20.40
CA ILE A 191 10.03 -25.19 20.51
C ILE A 191 8.76 -25.92 20.06
N GLY A 192 8.83 -27.22 19.78
CA GLY A 192 7.70 -28.00 19.29
C GLY A 192 7.03 -27.37 18.06
N LYS A 193 5.75 -27.00 18.21
CA LYS A 193 4.86 -26.39 17.22
C LYS A 193 4.79 -24.86 17.30
N ALA A 194 5.72 -24.19 17.99
CA ALA A 194 5.70 -22.74 18.07
C ALA A 194 6.17 -22.07 16.77
N MET A 195 5.60 -20.89 16.50
CA MET A 195 6.03 -19.99 15.42
C MET A 195 7.25 -19.18 15.87
N VAL A 196 8.11 -18.83 14.91
CA VAL A 196 9.28 -17.98 15.14
C VAL A 196 9.12 -16.68 14.34
N ALA A 197 9.12 -15.56 15.05
CA ALA A 197 9.38 -14.24 14.50
C ALA A 197 10.91 -14.03 14.48
N GLY A 198 11.53 -14.35 13.34
CA GLY A 198 12.97 -14.57 13.19
C GLY A 198 13.67 -13.64 12.19
N VAL A 199 14.96 -13.38 12.39
CA VAL A 199 15.81 -12.66 11.42
C VAL A 199 16.72 -13.64 10.68
N GLY A 200 17.01 -13.37 9.41
CA GLY A 200 18.09 -14.06 8.68
C GLY A 200 17.71 -15.47 8.24
N PHE A 201 16.42 -15.72 8.06
CA PHE A 201 15.89 -16.97 7.55
C PHE A 201 16.46 -17.31 6.18
N ASP A 202 16.75 -18.61 6.00
CA ASP A 202 17.05 -19.22 4.72
C ASP A 202 15.78 -19.88 4.17
N SER A 203 15.52 -19.77 2.86
CA SER A 203 14.33 -20.34 2.23
C SER A 203 14.15 -21.86 2.42
N TRP A 204 15.24 -22.58 2.71
CA TRP A 204 15.25 -24.02 3.00
C TRP A 204 14.84 -24.35 4.44
N THR A 205 15.07 -23.44 5.41
CA THR A 205 14.76 -23.65 6.83
C THR A 205 13.52 -22.87 7.30
N TYR A 206 13.11 -21.86 6.53
CA TYR A 206 11.95 -21.03 6.81
C TYR A 206 10.64 -21.76 6.59
N ARG A 207 9.78 -21.83 7.62
CA ARG A 207 8.45 -22.42 7.51
C ARG A 207 7.48 -21.40 6.91
N SER A 208 7.36 -21.41 5.58
CA SER A 208 6.56 -20.45 4.82
C SER A 208 5.11 -20.37 5.31
N SER A 209 4.60 -19.13 5.44
CA SER A 209 3.26 -18.81 5.96
C SER A 209 2.99 -19.25 7.41
N PHE A 210 3.97 -19.83 8.11
CA PHE A 210 3.91 -20.20 9.51
C PHE A 210 4.80 -19.29 10.36
N ASP A 211 6.10 -19.28 10.09
CA ASP A 211 7.05 -18.33 10.68
C ASP A 211 6.90 -16.93 10.07
N ILE A 212 7.48 -15.93 10.74
CA ILE A 212 7.41 -14.53 10.31
C ILE A 212 8.84 -13.99 10.23
N SER A 213 9.28 -13.63 9.02
CA SER A 213 10.57 -12.96 8.88
C SER A 213 10.44 -11.52 9.40
N ILE A 214 11.26 -11.14 10.37
CA ILE A 214 11.28 -9.80 10.96
C ILE A 214 12.62 -9.10 10.68
N ALA A 215 12.67 -7.79 10.90
CA ALA A 215 13.91 -7.03 10.79
C ALA A 215 14.72 -7.09 12.10
N ILE A 216 16.05 -7.02 11.97
CA ILE A 216 16.93 -6.80 13.10
C ILE A 216 16.88 -5.34 13.54
N TYR A 217 16.83 -5.11 14.84
CA TYR A 217 16.86 -3.76 15.39
C TYR A 217 18.26 -3.16 15.30
N SER A 218 18.37 -1.95 14.74
CA SER A 218 19.61 -1.17 14.69
C SER A 218 19.42 0.19 15.34
N SER A 219 20.21 0.47 16.38
CA SER A 219 20.28 1.79 16.99
C SER A 219 20.94 2.83 16.06
N LEU A 220 21.82 2.39 15.16
CA LEU A 220 22.48 3.27 14.19
C LEU A 220 21.47 3.77 13.14
N ALA A 221 20.59 2.88 12.65
CA ALA A 221 19.54 3.25 11.71
C ALA A 221 18.66 4.41 12.22
N ILE A 222 18.39 4.48 13.52
CA ILE A 222 17.64 5.59 14.13
C ILE A 222 18.41 6.91 13.95
N SER A 223 19.71 6.93 14.24
CA SER A 223 20.51 8.16 14.09
C SER A 223 20.64 8.57 12.62
N LEU A 224 20.85 7.61 11.72
CA LEU A 224 20.91 7.83 10.27
C LEU A 224 19.60 8.42 9.72
N ASN A 225 18.46 7.91 10.21
CA ASN A 225 17.16 8.41 9.80
C ASN A 225 16.92 9.84 10.29
N ASN A 226 17.27 10.15 11.54
CA ASN A 226 17.07 11.46 12.16
C ASN A 226 17.97 12.54 11.54
N ASN A 227 19.20 12.18 11.17
CA ASN A 227 20.18 13.10 10.56
C ASN A 227 20.11 13.12 9.02
N TYR A 228 19.07 12.54 8.44
CA TYR A 228 18.98 12.44 7.00
C TYR A 228 18.84 13.80 6.34
N THR A 229 19.74 14.07 5.41
CA THR A 229 19.69 15.21 4.51
C THR A 229 19.86 14.71 3.09
N TYR A 230 19.03 15.24 2.18
CA TYR A 230 19.18 14.92 0.78
C TYR A 230 20.44 15.62 0.25
N LYS A 231 21.46 14.83 -0.09
CA LYS A 231 22.74 15.30 -0.63
C LYS A 231 23.16 14.52 -1.87
N TYR A 232 24.00 15.13 -2.69
CA TYR A 232 24.64 14.43 -3.80
C TYR A 232 25.60 13.38 -3.25
N ARG A 233 25.39 12.13 -3.66
CA ARG A 233 26.19 10.98 -3.22
C ARG A 233 27.40 10.83 -4.13
N THR A 234 28.59 10.80 -3.55
CA THR A 234 29.87 10.81 -4.26
C THR A 234 30.31 9.40 -4.67
N THR A 235 29.88 8.37 -3.94
CA THR A 235 30.27 6.99 -4.19
C THR A 235 29.10 6.23 -4.82
N PHE A 236 29.37 5.44 -5.86
CA PHE A 236 28.30 4.74 -6.58
C PHE A 236 27.87 3.45 -5.87
N ILE A 237 28.79 2.53 -5.61
CA ILE A 237 28.52 1.30 -4.85
C ILE A 237 29.53 1.17 -3.71
N THR A 238 29.07 0.79 -2.52
CA THR A 238 29.96 0.46 -1.39
C THR A 238 29.61 -0.86 -0.73
N THR A 239 30.61 -1.65 -0.33
CA THR A 239 30.42 -2.83 0.53
C THR A 239 30.50 -2.40 1.97
N VAL A 240 29.49 -2.70 2.78
CA VAL A 240 29.39 -2.10 4.14
C VAL A 240 29.58 -3.11 5.27
N GLN A 241 29.85 -4.38 4.93
CA GLN A 241 30.08 -5.45 5.89
C GLN A 241 31.57 -5.63 6.19
N THR A 242 31.91 -5.72 7.47
CA THR A 242 33.30 -5.88 7.94
C THR A 242 33.66 -7.33 8.29
N ASN A 243 32.67 -8.23 8.32
CA ASN A 243 32.77 -9.64 8.72
C ASN A 243 32.51 -10.60 7.54
N LEU A 244 32.94 -10.22 6.34
CA LEU A 244 32.79 -11.06 5.14
C LEU A 244 33.83 -12.18 5.11
N HIS A 245 33.47 -13.30 4.47
CA HIS A 245 34.43 -14.37 4.18
C HIS A 245 35.57 -13.86 3.29
N ASN A 246 36.78 -14.38 3.50
CA ASN A 246 37.99 -13.92 2.78
C ASN A 246 37.87 -14.04 1.25
N ASP A 247 37.14 -15.04 0.76
CA ASP A 247 36.91 -15.23 -0.68
C ASP A 247 36.13 -14.05 -1.29
N PHE A 248 35.07 -13.59 -0.63
CA PHE A 248 34.30 -12.42 -1.08
C PHE A 248 35.16 -11.17 -1.06
N ILE A 249 35.95 -10.95 -0.01
CA ILE A 249 36.86 -9.79 0.10
C ILE A 249 37.86 -9.80 -1.06
N THR A 250 38.44 -10.97 -1.37
CA THR A 250 39.43 -11.11 -2.45
C THR A 250 38.81 -10.82 -3.82
N SER A 251 37.64 -11.38 -4.11
CA SER A 251 36.90 -11.10 -5.37
C SER A 251 36.51 -9.64 -5.49
N LEU A 252 35.97 -9.03 -4.42
CA LEU A 252 35.59 -7.62 -4.41
C LEU A 252 36.78 -6.68 -4.65
N LYS A 253 37.95 -6.97 -4.05
CA LYS A 253 39.19 -6.22 -4.31
C LYS A 253 39.65 -6.33 -5.76
N SER A 254 39.44 -7.47 -6.39
CA SER A 254 39.72 -7.65 -7.82
C SER A 254 38.80 -6.77 -8.68
N ILE A 255 37.51 -6.74 -8.35
CA ILE A 255 36.51 -5.90 -9.04
C ILE A 255 36.81 -4.42 -8.83
N GLU A 256 37.14 -3.98 -7.61
CA GLU A 256 37.49 -2.59 -7.31
C GLU A 256 38.72 -2.11 -8.10
N LYS A 257 39.72 -2.98 -8.32
CA LYS A 257 40.89 -2.66 -9.16
C LYS A 257 40.52 -2.43 -10.62
N GLN A 258 39.52 -3.16 -11.12
CA GLN A 258 39.06 -3.07 -12.52
C GLN A 258 38.06 -1.93 -12.74
N LYS A 259 37.19 -1.66 -11.75
CA LYS A 259 36.08 -0.71 -11.87
C LYS A 259 36.10 0.25 -10.68
N SER A 260 36.45 1.52 -10.93
CA SER A 260 36.61 2.58 -9.92
C SER A 260 35.32 3.04 -9.21
N MET A 261 34.15 2.50 -9.62
CA MET A 261 32.83 2.87 -9.10
C MET A 261 32.39 2.06 -7.87
N ILE A 262 33.10 0.98 -7.52
CA ILE A 262 32.90 0.22 -6.29
C ILE A 262 33.95 0.63 -5.26
N ARG A 263 33.53 0.81 -4.01
CA ARG A 263 34.39 1.00 -2.85
C ARG A 263 34.26 -0.19 -1.90
N VAL A 264 35.39 -0.84 -1.61
CA VAL A 264 35.47 -1.94 -0.64
C VAL A 264 35.91 -1.39 0.71
N ILE A 265 35.12 -1.64 1.74
CA ILE A 265 35.37 -1.21 3.12
C ILE A 265 35.84 -2.40 3.96
N GLU A 266 36.83 -2.14 4.82
CA GLU A 266 37.48 -3.15 5.65
C GLU A 266 37.58 -2.68 7.11
N PRO A 267 37.73 -3.60 8.08
CA PRO A 267 38.10 -3.22 9.44
C PRO A 267 39.49 -2.55 9.46
N CYS A 268 39.66 -1.49 10.25
CA CYS A 268 40.93 -0.77 10.37
C CYS A 268 41.93 -1.56 11.24
N SER A 269 43.15 -1.78 10.72
CA SER A 269 44.22 -2.51 11.43
C SER A 269 44.69 -1.85 12.73
N HIS A 270 44.48 -0.54 12.88
CA HIS A 270 44.97 0.25 14.03
C HIS A 270 43.89 0.61 15.05
N SER A 271 42.60 0.39 14.75
CA SER A 271 41.53 0.69 15.68
C SER A 271 41.24 -0.55 16.52
N GLY A 272 41.71 -0.60 17.76
CA GLY A 272 41.29 -1.62 18.72
C GLY A 272 39.76 -1.60 18.85
N GLN A 273 39.09 -2.64 18.35
CA GLN A 273 37.65 -2.98 18.51
C GLN A 273 36.59 -1.87 18.32
N ASN A 274 36.95 -0.67 17.83
CA ASN A 274 35.98 0.40 17.64
C ASN A 274 35.17 0.18 16.36
N LYS A 275 33.99 -0.44 16.50
CA LYS A 275 33.07 -0.75 15.39
C LYS A 275 32.52 0.47 14.64
N THR A 276 32.73 1.68 15.16
CA THR A 276 32.25 2.92 14.51
C THR A 276 33.18 3.44 13.41
N LEU A 277 34.41 2.92 13.34
CA LEU A 277 35.41 3.32 12.35
C LEU A 277 35.68 2.17 11.38
N VAL A 278 35.77 2.51 10.11
CA VAL A 278 36.08 1.58 9.03
C VAL A 278 37.11 2.18 8.08
N CYS A 279 37.81 1.33 7.34
CA CYS A 279 38.93 1.75 6.53
C CYS A 279 38.72 1.41 5.05
N HIS A 280 39.19 2.31 4.19
CA HIS A 280 39.37 2.06 2.77
C HIS A 280 40.79 2.49 2.38
N LYS A 281 41.62 1.55 1.93
CA LYS A 281 43.04 1.78 1.58
C LYS A 281 43.81 2.53 2.67
N ASN A 282 43.68 2.09 3.93
CA ASN A 282 44.26 2.69 5.14
C ASN A 282 43.77 4.11 5.51
N ILE A 283 42.76 4.65 4.82
CA ILE A 283 42.08 5.89 5.22
C ILE A 283 40.87 5.54 6.09
N THR A 284 40.76 6.17 7.25
CA THR A 284 39.66 5.97 8.21
C THR A 284 38.43 6.79 7.84
N TYR A 285 37.26 6.17 7.90
CA TYR A 285 35.94 6.77 7.71
C TYR A 285 35.03 6.38 8.88
N ASN A 286 34.03 7.23 9.16
CA ASN A 286 32.95 6.86 10.05
C ASN A 286 32.00 5.90 9.34
N TYR A 287 31.61 4.81 10.01
CA TYR A 287 30.70 3.81 9.48
C TYR A 287 29.37 4.40 9.00
N ALA A 288 28.83 5.39 9.72
CA ALA A 288 27.58 6.07 9.36
C ALA A 288 27.70 6.83 8.03
N ASP A 289 28.84 7.51 7.81
CA ASP A 289 29.04 8.38 6.65
C ASP A 289 29.05 7.58 5.34
N ILE A 290 29.59 6.35 5.40
CA ILE A 290 29.61 5.42 4.26
C ILE A 290 28.22 5.23 3.66
N PHE A 291 27.19 5.02 4.47
CA PHE A 291 25.82 4.85 3.96
C PHE A 291 25.24 6.14 3.38
N THR A 292 25.60 7.29 3.94
CA THR A 292 25.08 8.58 3.48
C THR A 292 25.71 9.03 2.16
N ASP A 293 26.94 8.60 1.88
CA ASP A 293 27.71 9.01 0.69
C ASP A 293 27.55 8.05 -0.50
N SER A 294 26.97 6.86 -0.28
CA SER A 294 26.88 5.79 -1.28
C SER A 294 25.51 5.70 -1.94
N VAL A 295 25.42 5.67 -3.26
CA VAL A 295 24.12 5.51 -3.97
C VAL A 295 23.54 4.12 -3.70
N PHE A 296 24.36 3.09 -3.87
CA PHE A 296 24.01 1.69 -3.63
C PHE A 296 24.89 1.09 -2.54
N CYS A 297 24.31 0.21 -1.72
CA CYS A 297 25.00 -0.52 -0.68
C CYS A 297 24.92 -2.02 -0.99
N LEU A 298 26.07 -2.62 -1.31
CA LEU A 298 26.15 -4.05 -1.61
C LEU A 298 26.19 -4.84 -0.31
N ILE A 299 25.25 -5.78 -0.19
CA ILE A 299 25.05 -6.67 0.96
C ILE A 299 25.26 -8.10 0.47
N LEU A 300 26.20 -8.79 1.10
CA LEU A 300 26.63 -10.16 0.84
C LEU A 300 26.32 -11.05 2.06
N PRO A 301 26.37 -12.39 1.93
CA PRO A 301 26.06 -13.27 3.06
C PRO A 301 27.07 -13.07 4.20
N GLY A 302 26.55 -12.73 5.39
CA GLY A 302 27.31 -12.82 6.64
C GLY A 302 27.18 -14.22 7.27
N PRO A 303 27.84 -14.46 8.43
CA PRO A 303 27.73 -15.75 9.13
C PRO A 303 26.30 -16.17 9.47
N ARG A 304 25.37 -15.23 9.68
CA ARG A 304 23.95 -15.46 9.97
C ARG A 304 23.02 -15.05 8.80
N LEU A 305 23.55 -15.08 7.58
CA LEU A 305 22.99 -14.52 6.34
C LEU A 305 22.75 -13.00 6.38
N MET A 306 21.86 -12.52 7.25
CA MET A 306 21.46 -11.12 7.34
C MET A 306 21.96 -10.46 8.64
N ASP A 307 22.37 -9.21 8.55
CA ASP A 307 22.81 -8.36 9.68
C ASP A 307 22.10 -6.99 9.62
N THR A 308 22.49 -6.02 10.45
CA THR A 308 21.87 -4.68 10.52
C THR A 308 22.00 -3.85 9.25
N VAL A 309 22.92 -4.23 8.35
CA VAL A 309 23.30 -3.46 7.16
C VAL A 309 22.12 -3.13 6.25
N LEU A 310 21.15 -4.05 6.10
CA LEU A 310 19.94 -3.78 5.31
C LEU A 310 19.15 -2.61 5.90
N ILE A 311 18.96 -2.62 7.22
CA ILE A 311 18.17 -1.63 7.94
C ILE A 311 18.91 -0.28 7.97
N ASP A 312 20.21 -0.30 8.20
CA ASP A 312 21.07 0.88 8.16
C ASP A 312 21.07 1.55 6.78
N ALA A 313 21.17 0.75 5.70
CA ALA A 313 21.12 1.25 4.33
C ALA A 313 19.78 1.91 4.00
N LEU A 314 18.66 1.25 4.34
CA LEU A 314 17.32 1.81 4.13
C LEU A 314 17.13 3.12 4.91
N ALA A 315 17.56 3.16 6.17
CA ALA A 315 17.47 4.34 7.03
C ALA A 315 18.33 5.51 6.58
N ALA A 316 19.46 5.26 5.92
CA ALA A 316 20.31 6.27 5.28
C ALA A 316 19.84 6.65 3.86
N GLY A 317 18.89 5.91 3.27
CA GLY A 317 18.48 6.06 1.87
C GLY A 317 19.50 5.55 0.84
N CYS A 318 20.45 4.71 1.27
CA CYS A 318 21.31 3.96 0.36
C CYS A 318 20.51 2.80 -0.23
N ILE A 319 20.49 2.63 -1.55
CA ILE A 319 19.68 1.60 -2.20
C ILE A 319 20.37 0.23 -1.99
N PRO A 320 19.75 -0.72 -1.26
CA PRO A 320 20.38 -2.02 -1.02
C PRO A 320 20.47 -2.84 -2.30
N ILE A 321 21.64 -3.43 -2.55
CA ILE A 321 21.85 -4.53 -3.50
C ILE A 321 22.07 -5.76 -2.64
N VAL A 322 21.08 -6.64 -2.57
CA VAL A 322 21.13 -7.86 -1.77
C VAL A 322 21.60 -9.00 -2.66
N ALA A 323 22.89 -9.31 -2.54
CA ALA A 323 23.55 -10.45 -3.18
C ALA A 323 23.67 -11.60 -2.18
N ILE A 324 22.53 -12.11 -1.73
CA ILE A 324 22.43 -13.25 -0.81
C ILE A 324 21.40 -14.21 -1.41
N ASN A 325 21.85 -15.39 -1.80
CA ASN A 325 20.97 -16.41 -2.34
C ASN A 325 20.06 -16.94 -1.22
N HIS A 326 18.82 -17.30 -1.56
CA HIS A 326 17.86 -17.94 -0.64
C HIS A 326 17.45 -17.14 0.61
N VAL A 327 17.87 -15.88 0.75
CA VAL A 327 17.51 -15.08 1.92
C VAL A 327 16.03 -14.70 1.94
N VAL A 328 15.40 -14.82 3.10
CA VAL A 328 14.00 -14.41 3.32
C VAL A 328 13.99 -13.03 3.98
N LEU A 329 13.65 -12.00 3.21
CA LEU A 329 13.66 -10.61 3.66
C LEU A 329 12.58 -10.32 4.74
N PRO A 330 12.77 -9.29 5.58
CA PRO A 330 11.80 -8.92 6.61
C PRO A 330 10.42 -8.67 6.01
N PHE A 331 9.39 -9.29 6.57
CA PHE A 331 7.99 -9.16 6.17
C PHE A 331 7.75 -9.36 4.66
N PHE A 332 8.56 -10.18 3.97
CA PHE A 332 8.48 -10.38 2.52
C PHE A 332 7.09 -10.85 2.01
N GLU A 333 6.27 -11.43 2.90
CA GLU A 333 4.90 -11.85 2.59
C GLU A 333 3.95 -10.69 2.30
N VAL A 334 4.22 -9.50 2.86
CA VAL A 334 3.41 -8.28 2.64
C VAL A 334 4.22 -7.14 2.01
N ILE A 335 5.54 -7.13 2.15
CA ILE A 335 6.43 -6.12 1.57
C ILE A 335 7.03 -6.60 0.24
N ASP A 336 6.73 -5.87 -0.84
CA ASP A 336 7.36 -6.01 -2.15
C ASP A 336 8.69 -5.25 -2.20
N TRP A 337 9.72 -5.97 -1.82
CA TRP A 337 11.09 -5.49 -1.79
C TRP A 337 11.63 -5.04 -3.15
N LYS A 338 11.10 -5.53 -4.28
CA LYS A 338 11.55 -5.14 -5.64
C LYS A 338 11.41 -3.64 -5.93
N ARG A 339 10.61 -2.93 -5.12
CA ARG A 339 10.42 -1.48 -5.21
C ARG A 339 11.53 -0.68 -4.54
N ALA A 340 12.26 -1.26 -3.60
CA ALA A 340 13.23 -0.58 -2.75
C ALA A 340 14.66 -1.12 -2.88
N ILE A 341 14.84 -2.37 -3.31
CA ILE A 341 16.14 -3.04 -3.38
C ILE A 341 16.38 -3.65 -4.77
N ILE A 342 17.63 -4.06 -5.01
CA ILE A 342 18.01 -4.90 -6.14
C ILE A 342 18.45 -6.25 -5.58
N MET A 343 17.80 -7.33 -6.01
CA MET A 343 18.28 -8.69 -5.74
C MET A 343 19.34 -9.06 -6.78
N TRP A 344 20.42 -9.71 -6.35
CA TRP A 344 21.51 -10.11 -7.22
C TRP A 344 22.03 -11.51 -6.89
N SER A 345 22.62 -12.18 -7.88
CA SER A 345 23.28 -13.48 -7.66
C SER A 345 24.70 -13.28 -7.14
N GLU A 346 25.07 -14.04 -6.10
CA GLU A 346 26.44 -14.07 -5.56
C GLU A 346 27.50 -14.43 -6.62
N THR A 347 27.14 -15.23 -7.63
CA THR A 347 28.06 -15.70 -8.68
C THR A 347 28.29 -14.69 -9.79
N GLU A 348 27.43 -13.67 -9.92
CA GLU A 348 27.42 -12.75 -11.07
C GLU A 348 27.90 -11.33 -10.71
N LEU A 349 28.64 -11.17 -9.61
CA LEU A 349 29.08 -9.86 -9.12
C LEU A 349 29.90 -9.04 -10.13
N ASN A 350 30.58 -9.69 -11.08
CA ASN A 350 31.39 -9.01 -12.11
C ASN A 350 30.55 -8.16 -13.08
N THR A 351 29.32 -8.59 -13.37
CA THR A 351 28.39 -7.91 -14.30
C THR A 351 27.49 -6.89 -13.61
N LEU A 352 27.50 -6.86 -12.27
CA LEU A 352 26.66 -6.00 -11.44
C LEU A 352 26.73 -4.53 -11.87
N LEU A 353 27.95 -4.00 -12.03
CA LEU A 353 28.14 -2.59 -12.37
C LEU A 353 27.55 -2.21 -13.72
N ASP A 354 27.55 -3.13 -14.68
CA ASP A 354 27.10 -2.86 -16.05
C ASP A 354 25.56 -2.72 -16.08
N VAL A 355 24.87 -3.48 -15.24
CA VAL A 355 23.41 -3.40 -15.08
C VAL A 355 22.98 -2.23 -14.20
N VAL A 356 23.63 -2.05 -13.04
CA VAL A 356 23.23 -1.04 -12.05
C VAL A 356 23.53 0.38 -12.54
N SER A 357 24.58 0.57 -13.35
CA SER A 357 24.88 1.86 -13.99
C SER A 357 23.82 2.30 -15.00
N GLY A 358 23.09 1.37 -15.61
CA GLY A 358 21.99 1.64 -16.52
C GLY A 358 20.72 2.19 -15.86
N ILE A 359 20.63 2.20 -14.52
CA ILE A 359 19.42 2.63 -13.80
C ILE A 359 19.30 4.17 -13.79
N PRO A 360 18.21 4.75 -14.35
CA PRO A 360 18.03 6.19 -14.42
C PRO A 360 18.00 6.85 -13.04
N LEU A 361 18.48 8.10 -12.95
CA LEU A 361 18.53 8.85 -11.69
C LEU A 361 17.16 8.99 -11.02
N ASN A 362 16.08 9.23 -11.79
CA ASN A 362 14.72 9.33 -11.25
C ASN A 362 14.27 8.02 -10.60
N ARG A 363 14.62 6.87 -11.20
CA ARG A 363 14.31 5.56 -10.63
C ARG A 363 15.10 5.32 -9.35
N ARG A 364 16.38 5.70 -9.31
CA ARG A 364 17.20 5.63 -8.09
C ARG A 364 16.62 6.47 -6.95
N LYS A 365 16.20 7.71 -7.23
CA LYS A 365 15.52 8.58 -6.24
C LYS A 365 14.24 7.94 -5.70
N ASP A 366 13.43 7.36 -6.58
CA ASP A 366 12.20 6.66 -6.21
C ASP A 366 12.48 5.45 -5.30
N MET A 367 13.42 4.59 -5.68
CA MET A 367 13.82 3.41 -4.89
C MET A 367 14.37 3.80 -3.50
N SER A 368 15.25 4.80 -3.45
CA SER A 368 15.79 5.33 -2.19
C SER A 368 14.69 5.86 -1.27
N ALA A 369 13.75 6.64 -1.82
CA ALA A 369 12.65 7.20 -1.05
C ALA A 369 11.62 6.13 -0.64
N GLN A 370 11.42 5.11 -1.47
CA GLN A 370 10.61 3.94 -1.13
C GLN A 370 11.23 3.14 0.02
N GLY A 371 12.53 2.84 -0.04
CA GLY A 371 13.23 2.09 1.00
C GLY A 371 13.22 2.80 2.35
N ARG A 372 13.43 4.12 2.36
CA ARG A 372 13.29 4.94 3.58
C ARG A 372 11.90 4.87 4.17
N TRP A 373 10.86 4.97 3.33
CA TRP A 373 9.48 4.90 3.81
C TRP A 373 9.15 3.52 4.40
N LEU A 374 9.58 2.42 3.75
CA LEU A 374 9.41 1.07 4.30
C LEU A 374 10.09 0.95 5.67
N TYR A 375 11.31 1.47 5.80
CA TYR A 375 12.01 1.52 7.08
C TYR A 375 11.20 2.30 8.14
N GLN A 376 10.79 3.52 7.83
CA GLN A 376 10.04 4.37 8.76
C GLN A 376 8.73 3.73 9.19
N THR A 377 8.02 3.11 8.26
CA THR A 377 6.66 2.57 8.46
C THR A 377 6.66 1.23 9.20
N TYR A 378 7.63 0.35 8.91
CA TYR A 378 7.58 -1.04 9.40
C TYR A 378 8.79 -1.50 10.22
N LEU A 379 9.93 -0.81 10.15
CA LEU A 379 11.22 -1.33 10.66
C LEU A 379 11.95 -0.39 11.62
N SER A 380 11.41 0.81 11.89
CA SER A 380 12.14 1.89 12.56
C SER A 380 12.30 1.74 14.07
N SER A 381 11.52 0.88 14.71
CA SER A 381 11.62 0.58 16.13
C SER A 381 11.13 -0.83 16.46
N LEU A 382 11.53 -1.35 17.62
CA LEU A 382 11.05 -2.64 18.13
C LEU A 382 9.53 -2.67 18.32
N GLN A 383 8.92 -1.55 18.73
CA GLN A 383 7.47 -1.42 18.85
C GLN A 383 6.81 -1.60 17.48
N ILE A 384 7.33 -0.93 16.44
CA ILE A 384 6.77 -1.01 15.08
C ILE A 384 6.95 -2.41 14.49
N ILE A 385 8.12 -3.03 14.67
CA ILE A 385 8.39 -4.42 14.23
C ILE A 385 7.41 -5.38 14.91
N THR A 386 7.21 -5.24 16.22
CA THR A 386 6.28 -6.07 17.01
C THR A 386 4.85 -5.90 16.54
N MET A 387 4.39 -4.65 16.38
CA MET A 387 3.04 -4.37 15.91
C MET A 387 2.79 -4.85 14.48
N THR A 388 3.79 -4.74 13.61
CA THR A 388 3.73 -5.27 12.24
C THR A 388 3.62 -6.79 12.24
N THR A 389 4.40 -7.47 13.08
CA THR A 389 4.34 -8.93 13.28
C THR A 389 2.95 -9.38 13.73
N LEU A 390 2.38 -8.71 14.75
CA LEU A 390 1.04 -9.03 15.24
C LEU A 390 -0.05 -8.71 14.22
N LYS A 391 0.10 -7.63 13.47
CA LYS A 391 -0.83 -7.27 12.39
C LYS A 391 -0.85 -8.33 11.28
N ILE A 392 0.31 -8.81 10.85
CA ILE A 392 0.43 -9.91 9.89
C ILE A 392 -0.30 -11.16 10.41
N LEU A 393 -0.05 -11.56 11.67
CA LEU A 393 -0.74 -12.71 12.27
C LEU A 393 -2.26 -12.52 12.31
N SER A 394 -2.72 -11.33 12.70
CA SER A 394 -4.15 -10.99 12.70
C SER A 394 -4.75 -11.12 11.29
N GLN A 395 -4.05 -10.65 10.25
CA GLN A 395 -4.52 -10.75 8.86
C GLN A 395 -4.53 -12.19 8.32
N ARG A 396 -3.63 -13.06 8.79
CA ARG A 396 -3.68 -14.51 8.47
C ARG A 396 -4.95 -15.16 9.04
N LEU A 397 -5.42 -14.71 10.20
CA LEU A 397 -6.63 -15.22 10.86
C LEU A 397 -7.92 -14.62 10.30
N HIS A 398 -7.86 -13.36 9.88
CA HIS A 398 -9.01 -12.62 9.34
C HIS A 398 -8.72 -12.05 7.94
N PRO A 399 -8.64 -12.90 6.89
CA PRO A 399 -8.31 -12.46 5.53
C PRO A 399 -9.23 -11.36 4.99
N HIS A 400 -10.51 -11.36 5.39
CA HIS A 400 -11.49 -10.33 4.98
C HIS A 400 -11.19 -8.92 5.51
N SER A 401 -10.41 -8.81 6.59
CA SER A 401 -9.94 -7.53 7.16
C SER A 401 -8.49 -7.20 6.78
N SER A 402 -7.89 -7.98 5.87
CA SER A 402 -6.52 -7.77 5.44
C SER A 402 -6.34 -6.44 4.71
N GLU A 403 -5.17 -5.84 4.88
CA GLU A 403 -4.82 -4.64 4.12
C GLU A 403 -4.40 -5.02 2.70
N PHE A 404 -4.85 -4.22 1.73
CA PHE A 404 -4.45 -4.40 0.34
C PHE A 404 -2.94 -4.21 0.14
N TYR A 405 -2.43 -4.80 -0.94
CA TYR A 405 -1.03 -4.66 -1.37
C TYR A 405 -0.57 -3.20 -1.35
N GLU A 406 -1.43 -2.27 -1.78
CA GLU A 406 -1.14 -0.85 -1.84
C GLU A 406 -0.89 -0.22 -0.47
N ASN A 407 -1.60 -0.65 0.58
CA ASN A 407 -1.41 -0.13 1.92
C ASN A 407 -0.04 -0.50 2.49
N TRP A 408 0.47 -1.68 2.10
CA TRP A 408 1.80 -2.17 2.50
C TRP A 408 2.93 -1.58 1.67
N ASN A 409 2.69 -1.28 0.39
CA ASN A 409 3.77 -1.05 -0.59
C ASN A 409 3.74 0.29 -1.31
N LEU A 410 2.62 1.02 -1.28
CA LEU A 410 2.55 2.34 -1.87
C LEU A 410 2.68 3.40 -0.78
N ARG A 411 3.72 4.22 -0.92
CA ARG A 411 3.85 5.45 -0.15
C ARG A 411 2.56 6.26 -0.25
N PRO A 412 1.95 6.67 0.88
CA PRO A 412 0.83 7.59 0.88
C PRO A 412 1.27 8.85 0.16
N ASN A 413 0.88 9.00 -1.10
CA ASN A 413 1.13 10.22 -1.82
C ASN A 413 0.11 11.23 -1.27
N PRO A 414 0.51 12.37 -0.71
CA PRO A 414 -0.44 13.38 -0.25
C PRO A 414 -1.38 13.88 -1.37
N VAL A 415 -1.13 13.51 -2.64
CA VAL A 415 -1.84 14.00 -3.83
C VAL A 415 -2.40 12.87 -4.75
N SER A 416 -2.49 11.59 -4.34
CA SER A 416 -3.10 10.55 -5.21
C SER A 416 -3.84 9.43 -4.47
N ALA A 417 -4.97 9.06 -5.05
CA ALA A 417 -6.12 8.45 -4.42
C ALA A 417 -6.07 6.91 -4.26
N ARG A 418 -6.90 6.44 -3.31
CA ARG A 418 -7.24 5.03 -3.09
C ARG A 418 -8.32 4.64 -4.10
N ASN A 419 -8.20 3.46 -4.71
CA ASN A 419 -9.29 2.87 -5.47
C ASN A 419 -10.46 2.58 -4.50
N PRO A 420 -11.63 3.22 -4.63
CA PRO A 420 -12.78 3.01 -3.75
C PRO A 420 -13.53 1.71 -4.07
N LEU A 421 -13.18 1.05 -5.18
CA LEU A 421 -13.73 -0.25 -5.56
C LEU A 421 -12.80 -1.34 -5.01
N PHE A 422 -13.30 -2.08 -4.02
CA PHE A 422 -12.58 -3.12 -3.30
C PHE A 422 -12.25 -4.32 -4.19
N LEU A 423 -11.03 -4.87 -3.99
CA LEU A 423 -10.40 -6.06 -4.61
C LEU A 423 -10.31 -6.07 -6.17
N PRO A 424 -9.17 -6.47 -6.76
CA PRO A 424 -9.13 -6.90 -8.16
C PRO A 424 -9.78 -8.29 -8.26
N TYR A 425 -11.11 -8.33 -8.15
CA TYR A 425 -11.92 -9.47 -8.55
C TYR A 425 -12.55 -9.13 -9.90
N MET A 426 -12.64 -10.10 -10.79
CA MET A 426 -13.48 -9.95 -11.97
C MET A 426 -14.91 -9.67 -11.47
N SER A 427 -15.62 -8.68 -12.01
CA SER A 427 -17.01 -8.46 -11.60
C SER A 427 -17.82 -9.71 -11.93
N ASP A 428 -18.59 -10.22 -10.96
CA ASP A 428 -19.54 -11.32 -11.18
C ASP A 428 -20.84 -10.84 -11.84
N SER A 429 -20.92 -9.56 -12.25
CA SER A 429 -22.12 -8.99 -12.86
C SER A 429 -22.61 -9.86 -14.02
N SER A 430 -23.88 -10.24 -13.94
CA SER A 430 -24.57 -11.05 -14.94
C SER A 430 -24.99 -10.22 -16.16
N GLY A 431 -24.88 -8.90 -16.11
CA GLY A 431 -25.21 -8.01 -17.21
C GLY A 431 -24.94 -6.54 -16.92
N PHE A 432 -25.51 -5.66 -17.74
CA PHE A 432 -25.32 -4.21 -17.66
C PHE A 432 -26.61 -3.41 -17.96
N THR A 433 -26.62 -2.15 -17.52
CA THR A 433 -27.68 -1.18 -17.82
C THR A 433 -27.15 -0.20 -18.86
N ALA A 434 -27.88 -0.02 -19.96
CA ALA A 434 -27.56 1.00 -20.96
C ALA A 434 -28.20 2.34 -20.58
N ILE A 435 -27.40 3.41 -20.59
CA ILE A 435 -27.86 4.78 -20.40
C ILE A 435 -27.63 5.53 -21.72
N ILE A 436 -28.70 6.04 -22.32
CA ILE A 436 -28.65 6.81 -23.56
C ILE A 436 -29.08 8.24 -23.26
N LEU A 437 -28.18 9.21 -23.44
CA LEU A 437 -28.56 10.62 -23.41
C LEU A 437 -29.12 10.99 -24.79
N SER A 438 -30.36 11.49 -24.84
CA SER A 438 -30.98 11.88 -26.12
C SER A 438 -31.43 13.33 -26.15
N TYR A 439 -31.20 13.97 -27.30
CA TYR A 439 -31.65 15.31 -27.61
C TYR A 439 -32.07 15.40 -29.09
N ASP A 440 -33.38 15.31 -29.33
CA ASP A 440 -34.04 15.55 -30.64
C ASP A 440 -33.56 14.69 -31.83
N ARG A 441 -33.12 13.44 -31.57
CA ARG A 441 -32.70 12.48 -32.61
C ARG A 441 -33.43 11.14 -32.47
N ILE A 442 -34.75 11.18 -32.61
CA ILE A 442 -35.65 10.04 -32.33
C ILE A 442 -35.34 8.83 -33.24
N ASP A 443 -35.11 9.04 -34.54
CA ASP A 443 -34.86 7.95 -35.49
C ASP A 443 -33.57 7.18 -35.17
N SER A 444 -32.48 7.92 -34.89
CA SER A 444 -31.20 7.34 -34.46
C SER A 444 -31.35 6.63 -33.12
N LEU A 445 -32.05 7.24 -32.16
CA LEU A 445 -32.34 6.64 -30.85
C LEU A 445 -33.09 5.30 -31.00
N PHE A 446 -34.14 5.24 -31.81
CA PHE A 446 -34.93 4.03 -31.99
C PHE A 446 -34.15 2.94 -32.72
N THR A 447 -33.32 3.31 -33.69
CA THR A 447 -32.40 2.39 -34.36
C THR A 447 -31.38 1.82 -33.38
N LEU A 448 -30.80 2.67 -32.53
CA LEU A 448 -29.87 2.28 -31.49
C LEU A 448 -30.51 1.32 -30.48
N ILE A 449 -31.71 1.64 -29.98
CA ILE A 449 -32.46 0.80 -29.03
C ILE A 449 -32.72 -0.59 -29.62
N ASN A 450 -33.18 -0.67 -30.87
CA ASN A 450 -33.43 -1.95 -31.56
C ASN A 450 -32.16 -2.79 -31.76
N MET A 451 -31.00 -2.14 -31.89
CA MET A 451 -29.71 -2.83 -31.99
C MET A 451 -29.29 -3.35 -30.62
N ILE A 452 -29.21 -2.49 -29.60
CA ILE A 452 -28.69 -2.89 -28.29
C ILE A 452 -29.62 -3.86 -27.56
N SER A 453 -30.93 -3.82 -27.81
CA SER A 453 -31.92 -4.71 -27.17
C SER A 453 -31.68 -6.20 -27.50
N LYS A 454 -30.88 -6.49 -28.52
CA LYS A 454 -30.49 -7.86 -28.91
C LYS A 454 -29.24 -8.35 -28.19
N ALA A 455 -28.56 -7.51 -27.40
CA ALA A 455 -27.38 -7.91 -26.65
C ALA A 455 -27.79 -8.82 -25.47
N PRO A 456 -27.19 -10.01 -25.32
CA PRO A 456 -27.63 -10.99 -24.33
C PRO A 456 -27.39 -10.54 -22.88
N SER A 457 -26.33 -9.74 -22.64
CA SER A 457 -25.98 -9.24 -21.31
C SER A 457 -26.71 -7.95 -20.92
N LEU A 458 -27.57 -7.39 -21.77
CA LEU A 458 -28.31 -6.17 -21.47
C LEU A 458 -29.52 -6.47 -20.58
N GLN A 459 -29.61 -5.80 -19.42
CA GLN A 459 -30.71 -6.00 -18.47
C GLN A 459 -31.77 -4.89 -18.51
N LYS A 460 -31.34 -3.65 -18.77
CA LYS A 460 -32.22 -2.48 -18.73
C LYS A 460 -31.71 -1.35 -19.62
N ILE A 461 -32.63 -0.60 -20.23
CA ILE A 461 -32.33 0.62 -20.98
C ILE A 461 -32.95 1.81 -20.24
N ILE A 462 -32.14 2.82 -19.96
CA ILE A 462 -32.58 4.11 -19.44
C ILE A 462 -32.30 5.17 -20.50
N VAL A 463 -33.35 5.80 -20.99
CA VAL A 463 -33.23 6.96 -21.88
C VAL A 463 -33.37 8.23 -21.05
N VAL A 464 -32.29 8.99 -20.99
CA VAL A 464 -32.25 10.30 -20.35
C VAL A 464 -32.70 11.31 -21.39
N TRP A 465 -33.97 11.71 -21.29
CA TRP A 465 -34.61 12.63 -22.23
C TRP A 465 -34.25 14.07 -21.86
N ASN A 466 -33.35 14.65 -22.66
CA ASN A 466 -32.71 15.92 -22.34
C ASN A 466 -33.35 17.13 -23.04
N ASN A 467 -34.52 16.96 -23.66
CA ASN A 467 -35.25 18.02 -24.35
C ASN A 467 -36.45 18.50 -23.51
N GLN A 468 -36.41 19.77 -23.10
CA GLN A 468 -37.43 20.40 -22.27
C GLN A 468 -38.54 21.04 -23.10
N LEU A 469 -38.28 21.33 -24.38
CA LEU A 469 -39.23 21.93 -25.31
C LEU A 469 -40.17 20.89 -25.91
N LYS A 470 -39.74 19.62 -25.98
CA LYS A 470 -40.47 18.52 -26.60
C LYS A 470 -40.62 17.38 -25.60
N SER A 471 -41.87 16.95 -25.38
CA SER A 471 -42.14 15.75 -24.57
C SER A 471 -41.67 14.49 -25.29
N PRO A 472 -41.26 13.44 -24.56
CA PRO A 472 -40.96 12.16 -25.19
C PRO A 472 -42.18 11.63 -25.96
N PRO A 473 -41.98 10.93 -27.09
CA PRO A 473 -43.07 10.31 -27.85
C PRO A 473 -43.90 9.38 -26.98
N HIS A 474 -45.17 9.18 -27.36
CA HIS A 474 -46.04 8.24 -26.66
C HIS A 474 -45.41 6.84 -26.69
N PHE A 475 -45.49 6.09 -25.59
CA PHE A 475 -44.82 4.77 -25.45
C PHE A 475 -45.17 3.76 -26.55
N SER A 476 -46.31 3.92 -27.24
CA SER A 476 -46.68 3.09 -28.39
C SER A 476 -45.79 3.25 -29.63
N GLU A 477 -45.12 4.41 -29.77
CA GLU A 477 -44.20 4.71 -30.87
C GLU A 477 -42.80 4.14 -30.63
N TRP A 478 -42.49 3.79 -29.38
CA TRP A 478 -41.18 3.25 -29.02
C TRP A 478 -41.00 1.82 -29.55
N PRO A 479 -39.75 1.41 -29.84
CA PRO A 479 -39.47 0.05 -30.27
C PRO A 479 -40.00 -1.01 -29.30
N LYS A 480 -40.70 -2.02 -29.83
CA LYS A 480 -41.18 -3.16 -29.05
C LYS A 480 -40.02 -4.11 -28.79
N ILE A 481 -39.53 -4.10 -27.55
CA ILE A 481 -38.37 -4.88 -27.11
C ILE A 481 -38.71 -5.67 -25.84
N ASP A 482 -38.01 -6.78 -25.62
CA ASP A 482 -38.21 -7.65 -24.45
C ASP A 482 -37.50 -7.14 -23.19
N VAL A 483 -36.56 -6.20 -23.35
CA VAL A 483 -35.78 -5.59 -22.26
C VAL A 483 -36.55 -4.41 -21.64
N SER A 484 -36.49 -4.27 -20.32
CA SER A 484 -37.10 -3.13 -19.61
C SER A 484 -36.54 -1.80 -20.10
N LEU A 485 -37.41 -0.92 -20.61
CA LEU A 485 -37.08 0.44 -21.04
C LEU A 485 -37.73 1.48 -20.13
N LYS A 486 -36.92 2.42 -19.62
CA LYS A 486 -37.39 3.55 -18.82
C LYS A 486 -36.95 4.86 -19.45
N VAL A 487 -37.89 5.79 -19.59
CA VAL A 487 -37.62 7.17 -20.01
C VAL A 487 -37.61 8.06 -18.76
N VAL A 488 -36.52 8.80 -18.57
CA VAL A 488 -36.36 9.78 -17.49
C VAL A 488 -36.27 11.16 -18.11
N GLN A 489 -37.27 12.00 -17.87
CA GLN A 489 -37.30 13.37 -18.35
C GLN A 489 -36.54 14.28 -17.40
N THR A 490 -35.53 14.99 -17.91
CA THR A 490 -34.71 15.89 -17.10
C THR A 490 -35.37 17.26 -16.96
N THR A 491 -35.01 18.00 -15.93
CA THR A 491 -35.54 19.36 -15.68
C THR A 491 -34.81 20.43 -16.50
N ALA A 492 -33.60 20.14 -16.98
CA ALA A 492 -32.78 21.04 -17.78
C ALA A 492 -31.90 20.24 -18.74
N ASN A 493 -31.60 20.84 -19.91
CA ASN A 493 -30.70 20.27 -20.91
C ASN A 493 -29.24 20.36 -20.41
N LYS A 494 -28.72 19.28 -19.84
CA LYS A 494 -27.33 19.17 -19.36
C LYS A 494 -26.70 17.87 -19.81
N LEU A 495 -25.44 17.91 -20.27
CA LEU A 495 -24.72 16.69 -20.68
C LEU A 495 -24.45 15.74 -19.50
N SER A 496 -24.21 16.31 -18.32
CA SER A 496 -23.94 15.58 -17.08
C SER A 496 -25.11 14.76 -16.56
N ASN A 497 -26.34 14.98 -17.05
CA ASN A 497 -27.54 14.24 -16.63
C ASN A 497 -27.42 12.73 -16.82
N ARG A 498 -26.59 12.25 -17.75
CA ARG A 498 -26.33 10.82 -17.96
C ARG A 498 -25.56 10.17 -16.80
N PHE A 499 -24.84 10.96 -16.00
CA PHE A 499 -24.05 10.49 -14.86
C PHE A 499 -24.78 10.59 -13.53
N PHE A 500 -26.05 10.98 -13.53
CA PHE A 500 -26.84 11.00 -12.31
C PHE A 500 -27.10 9.55 -11.83
N PRO A 501 -26.99 9.26 -10.53
CA PRO A 501 -27.21 7.92 -9.99
C PRO A 501 -28.71 7.64 -9.86
N TYR A 502 -29.37 7.43 -11.00
CA TYR A 502 -30.78 7.05 -11.06
C TYR A 502 -31.03 5.74 -10.30
N LYS A 503 -32.12 5.70 -9.52
CA LYS A 503 -32.51 4.53 -8.72
C LYS A 503 -32.80 3.30 -9.57
N GLU A 504 -33.10 3.50 -10.84
CA GLU A 504 -33.38 2.44 -11.82
C GLU A 504 -32.12 1.68 -12.26
N ILE A 505 -30.91 2.20 -11.97
CA ILE A 505 -29.64 1.54 -12.25
C ILE A 505 -29.37 0.48 -11.18
N GLU A 506 -29.66 -0.77 -11.51
CA GLU A 506 -29.48 -1.91 -10.60
C GLU A 506 -28.13 -2.63 -10.81
N THR A 507 -27.66 -2.71 -12.05
CA THR A 507 -26.40 -3.39 -12.42
C THR A 507 -25.16 -2.64 -11.97
N GLU A 508 -24.06 -3.36 -11.74
CA GLU A 508 -22.75 -2.75 -11.45
C GLU A 508 -22.17 -2.03 -12.66
N ALA A 509 -22.28 -2.65 -13.85
CA ALA A 509 -21.82 -2.06 -15.10
C ALA A 509 -22.88 -1.14 -15.71
N ILE A 510 -22.42 0.00 -16.21
CA ILE A 510 -23.19 0.93 -17.02
C ILE A 510 -22.56 1.00 -18.40
N LEU A 511 -23.35 0.81 -19.46
CA LEU A 511 -22.98 1.18 -20.81
C LEU A 511 -23.56 2.57 -21.12
N SER A 512 -22.71 3.58 -21.18
CA SER A 512 -23.12 4.94 -21.57
C SER A 512 -22.98 5.13 -23.07
N LEU A 513 -24.05 5.63 -23.70
CA LEU A 513 -24.16 5.82 -25.14
C LEU A 513 -24.67 7.23 -25.50
N ASP A 514 -24.12 7.80 -26.56
CA ASP A 514 -24.77 8.89 -27.31
C ASP A 514 -25.85 8.33 -28.24
N ASP A 515 -26.89 9.11 -28.51
CA ASP A 515 -28.04 8.71 -29.33
C ASP A 515 -27.75 8.55 -30.84
N ASP A 516 -26.50 8.79 -31.26
CA ASP A 516 -26.03 8.71 -32.65
C ASP A 516 -24.95 7.64 -32.89
N ILE A 517 -24.63 6.81 -31.89
CA ILE A 517 -23.64 5.73 -32.00
C ILE A 517 -24.24 4.49 -32.68
N LEU A 518 -24.45 4.59 -34.00
CA LEU A 518 -25.02 3.50 -34.81
C LEU A 518 -23.97 2.51 -35.35
N MET A 519 -22.68 2.79 -35.17
CA MET A 519 -21.58 2.02 -35.79
C MET A 519 -21.07 0.84 -34.94
N LEU A 520 -21.55 0.67 -33.71
CA LEU A 520 -21.16 -0.45 -32.86
C LEU A 520 -21.91 -1.72 -33.27
N THR A 521 -21.20 -2.83 -33.32
CA THR A 521 -21.83 -4.14 -33.51
C THR A 521 -22.19 -4.77 -32.15
N LEU A 522 -23.13 -5.72 -32.17
CA LEU A 522 -23.49 -6.49 -30.98
C LEU A 522 -22.27 -7.20 -30.36
N ASP A 523 -21.40 -7.74 -31.21
CA ASP A 523 -20.18 -8.42 -30.77
C ASP A 523 -19.21 -7.45 -30.08
N GLU A 524 -19.11 -6.20 -30.55
CA GLU A 524 -18.29 -5.17 -29.90
C GLU A 524 -18.84 -4.78 -28.53
N ILE A 525 -20.17 -4.65 -28.39
CA ILE A 525 -20.83 -4.35 -27.12
C ILE A 525 -20.60 -5.48 -26.11
N GLU A 526 -20.85 -6.72 -26.52
CA GLU A 526 -20.68 -7.89 -25.64
C GLU A 526 -19.22 -8.08 -25.25
N PHE A 527 -18.29 -7.93 -26.21
CA PHE A 527 -16.87 -7.99 -25.91
C PHE A 527 -16.43 -6.87 -24.95
N GLY A 528 -16.90 -5.64 -25.16
CA GLY A 528 -16.62 -4.52 -24.27
C GLY A 528 -17.10 -4.77 -22.83
N PHE A 529 -18.27 -5.39 -22.67
CA PHE A 529 -18.78 -5.80 -21.36
C PHE A 529 -17.88 -6.86 -20.70
N GLN A 530 -17.47 -7.89 -21.43
CA GLN A 530 -16.57 -8.92 -20.88
C GLN A 530 -15.22 -8.33 -20.45
N VAL A 531 -14.65 -7.41 -21.23
CA VAL A 531 -13.42 -6.69 -20.83
C VAL A 531 -13.68 -5.84 -19.59
N TRP A 532 -14.82 -5.15 -19.49
CA TRP A 532 -15.15 -4.41 -18.27
C TRP A 532 -15.25 -5.32 -17.03
N LYS A 533 -15.75 -6.56 -17.17
CA LYS A 533 -15.76 -7.51 -16.06
C LYS A 533 -14.36 -7.82 -15.54
N GLU A 534 -13.35 -7.86 -16.40
CA GLU A 534 -11.95 -8.05 -16.00
C GLU A 534 -11.32 -6.78 -15.40
N PHE A 535 -11.84 -5.60 -15.74
CA PHE A 535 -11.32 -4.30 -15.32
C PHE A 535 -12.43 -3.36 -14.78
N PRO A 536 -13.17 -3.75 -13.72
CA PRO A 536 -14.37 -3.04 -13.29
C PRO A 536 -14.09 -1.63 -12.77
N ASP A 537 -12.86 -1.35 -12.33
CA ASP A 537 -12.40 -0.06 -11.86
C ASP A 537 -11.99 0.92 -12.98
N HIS A 538 -11.97 0.48 -14.24
CA HIS A 538 -11.60 1.28 -15.39
C HIS A 538 -12.81 1.83 -16.14
N ILE A 539 -12.57 2.88 -16.95
CA ILE A 539 -13.43 3.19 -18.09
C ILE A 539 -12.94 2.31 -19.24
N VAL A 540 -13.81 1.44 -19.74
CA VAL A 540 -13.54 0.52 -20.85
C VAL A 540 -14.41 0.94 -22.04
N GLY A 541 -13.83 1.29 -23.18
CA GLY A 541 -14.68 1.75 -24.29
C GLY A 541 -13.97 1.95 -25.62
N PHE A 542 -14.72 2.54 -26.55
CA PHE A 542 -14.36 2.47 -27.97
C PHE A 542 -13.76 3.78 -28.51
N PRO A 543 -14.35 4.98 -28.33
CA PRO A 543 -13.76 6.19 -28.86
C PRO A 543 -12.65 6.67 -27.91
N SER A 544 -11.39 6.61 -28.35
CA SER A 544 -10.25 7.05 -27.56
C SER A 544 -9.69 8.40 -27.98
N ARG A 545 -9.13 9.13 -27.03
CA ARG A 545 -8.51 10.45 -27.19
C ARG A 545 -7.27 10.55 -26.31
N THR A 546 -6.49 11.61 -26.52
CA THR A 546 -5.31 11.84 -25.68
C THR A 546 -5.13 13.30 -25.28
N HIS A 547 -4.31 13.51 -24.26
CA HIS A 547 -3.80 14.81 -23.86
C HIS A 547 -2.32 14.88 -24.19
N VAL A 548 -1.85 16.03 -24.65
CA VAL A 548 -0.43 16.25 -24.98
C VAL A 548 0.06 17.50 -24.28
N TRP A 549 1.29 17.48 -23.80
CA TRP A 549 1.94 18.66 -23.26
C TRP A 549 2.51 19.50 -24.40
N ASN A 550 2.15 20.79 -24.45
CA ASN A 550 2.75 21.71 -25.39
C ASN A 550 3.87 22.50 -24.71
N ASN A 551 5.13 22.13 -25.02
CA ASN A 551 6.33 22.79 -24.50
C ASN A 551 6.43 24.28 -24.87
N LYS A 552 5.75 24.75 -25.92
CA LYS A 552 5.81 26.17 -26.33
C LYS A 552 4.92 27.05 -25.47
N THR A 553 3.73 26.57 -25.13
CA THR A 553 2.74 27.31 -24.34
C THR A 553 2.78 26.95 -22.86
N ASN A 554 3.51 25.89 -22.47
CA ASN A 554 3.49 25.31 -21.13
C ASN A 554 2.07 24.99 -20.66
N THR A 555 1.25 24.48 -21.57
CA THR A 555 -0.14 24.09 -21.31
C THR A 555 -0.42 22.71 -21.88
N TRP A 556 -1.40 22.04 -21.29
CA TRP A 556 -1.95 20.81 -21.84
C TRP A 556 -2.82 21.11 -23.05
N LYS A 557 -2.86 20.21 -24.02
CA LYS A 557 -3.73 20.29 -25.19
C LYS A 557 -4.54 19.01 -25.29
N TYR A 558 -5.84 19.16 -25.55
CA TYR A 558 -6.68 18.03 -25.93
C TYR A 558 -6.39 17.66 -27.39
N GLU A 559 -6.07 16.40 -27.65
CA GLU A 559 -5.75 15.91 -28.99
C GLU A 559 -6.81 14.93 -29.48
N SER A 560 -7.35 15.25 -30.66
CA SER A 560 -8.40 14.48 -31.31
C SER A 560 -7.88 13.52 -32.37
N GLU A 561 -6.61 13.66 -32.76
CA GLU A 561 -5.93 12.75 -33.66
C GLU A 561 -5.84 11.32 -33.11
N TRP A 562 -5.93 10.36 -34.02
CA TRP A 562 -5.98 8.93 -33.71
C TRP A 562 -4.60 8.31 -33.46
N LYS A 563 -3.94 8.77 -32.41
CA LYS A 563 -2.64 8.24 -31.96
C LYS A 563 -2.78 6.83 -31.38
N ASN A 564 -1.65 6.13 -31.27
CA ASN A 564 -1.58 4.83 -30.60
C ASN A 564 -1.59 5.01 -29.07
N GLU A 565 -1.09 6.14 -28.62
CA GLU A 565 -1.19 6.63 -27.26
C GLU A 565 -2.59 7.18 -26.96
N ILE A 566 -3.20 6.67 -25.90
CA ILE A 566 -4.48 7.16 -25.39
C ILE A 566 -4.38 7.51 -23.92
N SER A 567 -5.21 8.43 -23.46
CA SER A 567 -5.32 8.76 -22.03
C SER A 567 -6.76 9.03 -21.61
N MET A 568 -7.69 9.00 -22.56
CA MET A 568 -9.12 9.17 -22.33
C MET A 568 -9.91 8.22 -23.22
N VAL A 569 -11.01 7.70 -22.69
CA VAL A 569 -12.07 7.02 -23.46
C VAL A 569 -13.35 7.83 -23.30
N LEU A 570 -13.96 8.22 -24.41
CA LEU A 570 -15.16 9.06 -24.39
C LEU A 570 -16.37 8.25 -23.93
N THR A 571 -17.12 8.79 -22.97
CA THR A 571 -18.28 8.14 -22.36
C THR A 571 -19.50 8.05 -23.27
N GLY A 572 -19.43 8.61 -24.48
CA GLY A 572 -20.44 8.42 -25.52
C GLY A 572 -20.51 6.98 -26.05
N ALA A 573 -19.50 6.15 -25.76
CA ALA A 573 -19.55 4.70 -25.99
C ALA A 573 -18.53 4.00 -25.07
N ALA A 574 -18.90 3.82 -23.81
CA ALA A 574 -18.02 3.20 -22.82
C ALA A 574 -18.79 2.52 -21.69
N PHE A 575 -18.17 1.46 -21.16
CA PHE A 575 -18.50 0.78 -19.92
C PHE A 575 -17.74 1.38 -18.74
N TYR A 576 -18.43 1.55 -17.62
CA TYR A 576 -17.82 1.92 -16.34
C TYR A 576 -18.73 1.46 -15.18
N HIS A 577 -18.16 1.41 -13.97
CA HIS A 577 -18.89 1.01 -12.77
C HIS A 577 -19.85 2.10 -12.27
N LYS A 578 -21.06 1.73 -11.80
CA LYS A 578 -22.10 2.66 -11.32
C LYS A 578 -21.65 3.60 -10.20
N TYR A 579 -20.65 3.21 -9.43
CA TYR A 579 -20.01 4.06 -8.43
C TYR A 579 -19.55 5.40 -9.02
N TRP A 580 -19.08 5.42 -10.27
CA TRP A 580 -18.61 6.63 -10.91
C TRP A 580 -19.73 7.65 -11.13
N ASN A 581 -21.00 7.23 -11.24
CA ASN A 581 -22.15 8.16 -11.23
C ASN A 581 -22.32 8.85 -9.87
N GLN A 582 -22.16 8.09 -8.78
CA GLN A 582 -22.19 8.66 -7.42
C GLN A 582 -21.03 9.62 -7.21
N ALA A 583 -19.82 9.21 -7.59
CA ALA A 583 -18.62 10.03 -7.44
C ALA A 583 -18.69 11.30 -8.31
N TYR A 584 -19.16 11.21 -9.55
CA TYR A 584 -19.35 12.36 -10.42
C TYR A 584 -20.39 13.33 -9.85
N THR A 585 -21.49 12.80 -9.30
CA THR A 585 -22.61 13.63 -8.84
C THR A 585 -22.35 14.29 -7.48
N TYR A 586 -21.73 13.56 -6.54
CA TYR A 586 -21.64 13.95 -5.13
C TYR A 586 -20.21 14.17 -4.61
N ILE A 587 -19.18 13.64 -5.26
CA ILE A 587 -17.78 13.71 -4.78
C ILE A 587 -16.94 14.69 -5.62
N MET A 588 -17.18 14.77 -6.92
CA MET A 588 -16.43 15.64 -7.83
C MET A 588 -16.49 17.11 -7.36
N PRO A 589 -15.37 17.85 -7.40
CA PRO A 589 -15.36 19.28 -7.09
C PRO A 589 -16.44 20.05 -7.85
N ASN A 590 -17.26 20.83 -7.13
CA ASN A 590 -18.43 21.49 -7.70
C ASN A 590 -18.08 22.46 -8.85
N ASN A 591 -16.90 23.07 -8.80
CA ASN A 591 -16.38 23.94 -9.87
C ASN A 591 -16.15 23.21 -11.20
N ILE A 592 -15.76 21.93 -11.18
CA ILE A 592 -15.64 21.12 -12.40
C ILE A 592 -17.03 20.83 -12.97
N LYS A 593 -17.96 20.38 -12.13
CA LYS A 593 -19.33 20.05 -12.54
C LYS A 593 -20.06 21.27 -13.09
N GLN A 594 -19.96 22.41 -12.41
CA GLN A 594 -20.54 23.67 -12.85
C GLN A 594 -19.96 24.11 -14.19
N TRP A 595 -18.64 24.00 -14.39
CA TRP A 595 -18.02 24.32 -15.68
C TRP A 595 -18.56 23.45 -16.82
N VAL A 596 -18.69 22.14 -16.59
CA VAL A 596 -19.26 21.21 -17.58
C VAL A 596 -20.68 21.59 -17.95
N ASP A 597 -21.52 21.89 -16.96
CA ASP A 597 -22.92 22.28 -17.15
C ASP A 597 -23.03 23.62 -17.88
N ASP A 598 -22.23 24.62 -17.51
CA ASP A 598 -22.28 25.97 -18.06
C ASP A 598 -21.73 26.04 -19.51
N ASN A 599 -20.78 25.18 -19.87
CA ASN A 599 -20.17 25.14 -21.20
C ASN A 599 -20.78 24.08 -22.14
N MET A 600 -21.69 23.22 -21.64
CA MET A 600 -22.27 22.10 -22.38
C MET A 600 -21.20 21.26 -23.11
N ASN A 601 -20.11 20.95 -22.41
CA ASN A 601 -18.97 20.22 -22.95
C ASN A 601 -18.13 19.56 -21.83
N CYS A 602 -17.20 18.68 -22.21
CA CYS A 602 -16.17 18.12 -21.33
C CYS A 602 -16.66 17.21 -20.20
N GLU A 603 -17.89 16.72 -20.24
CA GLU A 603 -18.45 15.80 -19.25
C GLU A 603 -17.68 14.47 -19.24
N ASP A 604 -17.28 14.00 -20.42
CA ASP A 604 -16.45 12.80 -20.61
C ASP A 604 -15.01 13.00 -20.13
N ILE A 605 -14.41 14.17 -20.40
CA ILE A 605 -13.08 14.56 -19.88
C ILE A 605 -13.14 14.60 -18.35
N ALA A 606 -14.17 15.22 -17.77
CA ALA A 606 -14.36 15.28 -16.33
C ALA A 606 -14.48 13.89 -15.71
N MET A 607 -15.20 12.97 -16.36
CA MET A 607 -15.30 11.57 -15.93
C MET A 607 -13.94 10.86 -15.98
N ASN A 608 -13.17 11.01 -17.07
CA ASN A 608 -11.82 10.43 -17.16
C ASN A 608 -10.87 11.01 -16.09
N PHE A 609 -10.93 12.33 -15.84
CA PHE A 609 -10.17 12.96 -14.78
C PHE A 609 -10.54 12.42 -13.40
N LEU A 610 -11.83 12.25 -13.12
CA LEU A 610 -12.32 11.66 -11.86
C LEU A 610 -11.78 10.24 -11.68
N VAL A 611 -11.97 9.37 -12.68
CA VAL A 611 -11.56 7.97 -12.60
C VAL A 611 -10.03 7.86 -12.50
N SER A 612 -9.29 8.54 -13.37
CA SER A 612 -7.81 8.49 -13.35
C SER A 612 -7.22 9.17 -12.11
N ASN A 613 -7.84 10.23 -11.58
CA ASN A 613 -7.36 10.81 -10.32
C ASN A 613 -7.59 9.86 -9.15
N THR A 614 -8.71 9.13 -9.16
CA THR A 614 -9.14 8.22 -8.09
C THR A 614 -8.37 6.89 -8.11
N THR A 615 -8.19 6.29 -9.29
CA THR A 615 -7.55 4.98 -9.46
C THR A 615 -6.05 5.09 -9.74
N ASN A 616 -5.60 6.24 -10.22
CA ASN A 616 -4.26 6.44 -10.80
C ASN A 616 -3.97 5.46 -11.95
N LYS A 617 -5.01 5.03 -12.69
CA LYS A 617 -4.90 4.15 -13.87
C LYS A 617 -5.37 4.87 -15.14
N ALA A 618 -4.86 4.42 -16.29
CA ALA A 618 -5.31 4.87 -17.61
C ALA A 618 -6.57 4.11 -18.01
N PRO A 619 -7.45 4.63 -18.89
CA PRO A 619 -8.60 3.88 -19.38
C PRO A 619 -8.19 2.75 -20.34
N ILE A 620 -9.11 1.84 -20.64
CA ILE A 620 -8.88 0.69 -21.53
C ILE A 620 -9.61 0.90 -22.86
N LYS A 621 -8.84 0.92 -23.95
CA LYS A 621 -9.39 0.86 -25.31
C LYS A 621 -9.73 -0.57 -25.68
N VAL A 622 -10.94 -0.77 -26.18
CA VAL A 622 -11.35 -2.04 -26.82
C VAL A 622 -11.53 -1.85 -28.32
N THR A 623 -11.21 -2.90 -29.08
CA THR A 623 -11.44 -3.01 -30.53
C THR A 623 -10.66 -1.99 -31.40
N PRO A 624 -10.35 -2.32 -32.67
CA PRO A 624 -9.54 -1.45 -33.54
C PRO A 624 -10.28 -0.17 -33.99
N LYS A 625 -11.61 -0.10 -33.80
CA LYS A 625 -12.44 0.92 -34.42
C LYS A 625 -12.09 2.28 -33.84
N LYS A 626 -11.60 3.17 -34.72
CA LYS A 626 -11.24 4.55 -34.40
C LYS A 626 -12.39 5.50 -34.74
N LYS A 627 -13.16 5.25 -35.81
CA LYS A 627 -14.20 6.18 -36.29
C LYS A 627 -15.60 5.76 -35.81
N PHE A 628 -16.30 6.72 -35.21
CA PHE A 628 -17.72 6.65 -34.87
C PHE A 628 -18.38 7.89 -35.48
N LYS A 629 -18.94 7.74 -36.69
CA LYS A 629 -19.68 8.80 -37.40
C LYS A 629 -21.08 8.28 -37.66
N CYS A 630 -22.09 9.07 -37.33
CA CYS A 630 -23.47 8.79 -37.70
C CYS A 630 -23.67 9.06 -39.20
N PRO A 631 -23.97 8.06 -40.05
CA PRO A 631 -24.16 8.28 -41.49
C PRO A 631 -25.44 9.06 -41.81
N GLN A 632 -26.43 9.00 -40.91
CA GLN A 632 -27.78 9.54 -41.11
C GLN A 632 -27.97 10.93 -40.49
N CYS A 633 -26.98 11.43 -39.74
CA CYS A 633 -27.07 12.69 -39.02
C CYS A 633 -26.62 13.86 -39.92
N LYS A 634 -27.39 14.96 -39.95
CA LYS A 634 -27.00 16.18 -40.68
C LYS A 634 -25.86 16.88 -39.94
N ASN A 635 -24.78 17.23 -40.64
CA ASN A 635 -23.56 17.83 -40.05
C ASN A 635 -23.79 19.13 -39.27
N THR A 636 -24.90 19.84 -39.51
CA THR A 636 -25.24 21.12 -38.87
C THR A 636 -25.75 21.00 -37.44
N GLU A 637 -26.08 19.79 -36.96
CA GLU A 637 -26.68 19.54 -35.65
C GLU A 637 -25.73 18.83 -34.66
N MET A 638 -24.43 18.77 -34.98
CA MET A 638 -23.43 18.11 -34.13
C MET A 638 -22.65 19.13 -33.30
N LEU A 639 -22.64 18.97 -31.98
CA LEU A 639 -21.85 19.82 -31.05
C LEU A 639 -20.35 19.86 -31.44
N SER A 640 -19.82 18.74 -31.94
CA SER A 640 -18.42 18.65 -32.37
C SER A 640 -18.10 19.38 -33.68
N ALA A 641 -19.11 19.86 -34.42
CA ALA A 641 -18.94 20.62 -35.65
C ALA A 641 -18.71 22.12 -35.39
N ASP A 642 -18.92 22.60 -34.16
CA ASP A 642 -18.60 23.97 -33.76
C ASP A 642 -17.07 24.21 -33.77
N GLN A 643 -16.63 25.32 -34.35
CA GLN A 643 -15.22 25.71 -34.46
C GLN A 643 -14.57 25.90 -33.08
N GLY A 644 -15.35 26.27 -32.06
CA GLY A 644 -14.88 26.42 -30.67
C GLY A 644 -14.70 25.12 -29.89
N HIS A 645 -15.28 24.00 -30.35
CA HIS A 645 -15.41 22.77 -29.56
C HIS A 645 -14.07 22.21 -29.05
N MET A 646 -13.06 22.17 -29.93
CA MET A 646 -11.73 21.64 -29.57
C MET A 646 -10.94 22.58 -28.66
N ALA A 647 -11.15 23.89 -28.80
CA ALA A 647 -10.54 24.89 -27.92
C ALA A 647 -11.13 24.79 -26.51
N THR A 648 -12.45 24.69 -26.38
CA THR A 648 -13.13 24.48 -25.09
C THR A 648 -12.63 23.22 -24.39
N ARG A 649 -12.48 22.10 -25.12
CA ARG A 649 -11.92 20.86 -24.55
C ARG A 649 -10.48 21.01 -24.07
N THR A 650 -9.66 21.75 -24.79
CA THR A 650 -8.30 22.08 -24.33
C THR A 650 -8.33 22.92 -23.06
N SER A 651 -9.22 23.89 -22.96
CA SER A 651 -9.43 24.68 -21.73
C SER A 651 -9.86 23.81 -20.56
N CYS A 652 -10.76 22.85 -20.77
CA CYS A 652 -11.20 21.91 -19.73
C CYS A 652 -10.04 21.08 -19.18
N VAL A 653 -9.17 20.52 -20.03
CA VAL A 653 -8.01 19.71 -19.59
C VAL A 653 -7.09 20.54 -18.67
N ASN A 654 -6.80 21.79 -19.04
CA ASN A 654 -5.96 22.67 -18.22
C ASN A 654 -6.64 23.04 -16.90
N MET A 655 -7.92 23.44 -16.95
CA MET A 655 -8.68 23.83 -15.77
C MET A 655 -8.81 22.67 -14.78
N PHE A 656 -9.15 21.48 -15.26
CA PHE A 656 -9.30 20.31 -14.39
C PHE A 656 -7.97 19.91 -13.78
N ALA A 657 -6.87 19.95 -14.55
CA ALA A 657 -5.53 19.68 -14.02
C ALA A 657 -5.12 20.69 -12.94
N ALA A 658 -5.48 21.97 -13.11
CA ALA A 658 -5.25 23.00 -12.10
C ALA A 658 -6.06 22.74 -10.82
N ILE A 659 -7.34 22.37 -10.94
CA ILE A 659 -8.22 22.08 -9.79
C ILE A 659 -7.76 20.85 -9.02
N TYR A 660 -7.34 19.79 -9.72
CA TYR A 660 -6.79 18.58 -9.08
C TYR A 660 -5.34 18.75 -8.60
N GLY A 661 -4.67 19.86 -8.90
CA GLY A 661 -3.28 20.15 -8.49
C GLY A 661 -2.20 19.33 -9.22
N ARG A 662 -2.58 18.51 -10.20
CA ARG A 662 -1.69 17.71 -11.05
C ARG A 662 -2.43 17.29 -12.33
N MET A 663 -1.72 16.76 -13.32
CA MET A 663 -2.33 16.03 -14.42
C MET A 663 -2.66 14.59 -13.99
N PRO A 664 -3.95 14.21 -13.81
CA PRO A 664 -4.30 12.88 -13.35
C PRO A 664 -4.37 11.86 -14.49
N LEU A 665 -4.63 12.31 -15.73
CA LEU A 665 -4.69 11.46 -16.90
C LEU A 665 -3.34 10.78 -17.15
N LYS A 666 -3.37 9.49 -17.48
CA LYS A 666 -2.19 8.70 -17.81
C LYS A 666 -2.24 8.24 -19.25
N THR A 667 -1.16 8.45 -19.97
CA THR A 667 -1.01 7.94 -21.33
C THR A 667 -0.64 6.46 -21.32
N VAL A 668 -1.28 5.69 -22.19
CA VAL A 668 -1.05 4.25 -22.37
C VAL A 668 -1.16 3.89 -23.85
N GLU A 669 -0.32 2.94 -24.29
CA GLU A 669 -0.40 2.30 -25.59
C GLU A 669 -0.95 0.87 -25.42
N TYR A 670 -2.21 0.77 -25.01
CA TYR A 670 -2.84 -0.51 -24.69
C TYR A 670 -4.23 -0.60 -25.29
N ARG A 671 -4.49 -1.73 -25.99
CA ARG A 671 -5.78 -2.08 -26.57
C ARG A 671 -6.05 -3.56 -26.33
N VAL A 672 -7.30 -3.87 -26.01
CA VAL A 672 -7.78 -5.25 -25.86
C VAL A 672 -8.62 -5.63 -27.08
N ASP A 673 -8.30 -6.79 -27.66
CA ASP A 673 -9.02 -7.42 -28.77
C ASP A 673 -9.38 -8.87 -28.41
N PRO A 674 -10.40 -9.48 -29.05
CA PRO A 674 -10.68 -10.91 -28.88
C PRO A 674 -9.47 -11.78 -29.22
N VAL A 675 -9.30 -12.92 -28.53
CA VAL A 675 -8.14 -13.83 -28.71
C VAL A 675 -7.87 -14.20 -30.17
N LEU A 676 -8.93 -14.50 -30.95
CA LEU A 676 -8.83 -14.92 -32.36
C LEU A 676 -9.04 -13.75 -33.35
N TYR A 677 -8.79 -12.52 -32.90
CA TYR A 677 -8.93 -11.33 -33.74
C TYR A 677 -7.87 -11.34 -34.84
N ARG A 678 -8.30 -11.17 -36.10
CA ARG A 678 -7.49 -11.28 -37.34
C ARG A 678 -6.84 -12.64 -37.63
N ASP A 679 -6.95 -13.62 -36.74
CA ASP A 679 -6.48 -14.97 -37.03
C ASP A 679 -7.26 -15.62 -38.18
N ILE A 680 -6.58 -16.37 -39.04
CA ILE A 680 -7.20 -17.13 -40.14
C ILE A 680 -7.81 -18.41 -39.53
N PHE A 681 -8.99 -18.25 -38.94
CA PHE A 681 -9.70 -19.32 -38.24
C PHE A 681 -11.18 -19.38 -38.68
N PRO A 682 -11.82 -20.56 -38.73
CA PRO A 682 -13.22 -20.68 -39.13
C PRO A 682 -14.16 -19.80 -38.28
N LYS A 683 -15.06 -19.03 -38.92
CA LYS A 683 -16.02 -18.12 -38.23
C LYS A 683 -16.82 -18.82 -37.11
N LYS A 684 -17.14 -20.11 -37.28
CA LYS A 684 -17.88 -20.92 -36.30
C LYS A 684 -17.16 -21.08 -34.96
N LEU A 685 -15.84 -20.95 -34.93
CA LEU A 685 -15.01 -21.10 -33.72
C LEU A 685 -14.66 -19.74 -33.10
N LYS A 686 -14.96 -18.64 -33.78
CA LYS A 686 -14.79 -17.28 -33.25
C LYS A 686 -16.07 -16.86 -32.53
N LYS A 687 -15.93 -16.51 -31.25
CA LYS A 687 -17.05 -16.01 -30.43
C LYS A 687 -17.58 -14.65 -30.90
N TYR A 688 -16.67 -13.77 -31.35
CA TYR A 688 -16.97 -12.41 -31.80
C TYR A 688 -16.50 -12.25 -33.25
N ASN A 689 -17.39 -12.48 -34.20
CA ASN A 689 -17.08 -12.47 -35.63
C ASN A 689 -17.06 -11.06 -36.21
N ASN A 690 -17.88 -10.16 -35.66
CA ASN A 690 -18.14 -8.84 -36.21
C ASN A 690 -17.34 -7.73 -35.51
N VAL A 691 -16.29 -8.08 -34.76
CA VAL A 691 -15.40 -7.10 -34.10
C VAL A 691 -14.45 -6.50 -35.12
N GLY A 692 -14.53 -5.18 -35.30
CA GLY A 692 -13.74 -4.46 -36.29
C GLY A 692 -14.23 -4.60 -37.73
N GLU A 693 -15.42 -5.17 -37.96
CA GLU A 693 -16.12 -5.08 -39.25
C GLU A 693 -16.62 -3.64 -39.47
N LEU A 694 -16.56 -3.19 -40.73
CA LEU A 694 -16.82 -1.80 -41.13
C LEU A 694 -18.32 -1.50 -41.23
#